data_AF-A0A432SYK8-F1
#
_entry.id   AF-A0A432SYK8-F1
#
_cell.length_a   1.000
_cell.length_b   1.000
_cell.length_c   1.000
_cell.angle_alpha   90.00
_cell.angle_beta   90.00
_cell.angle_gamma   90.00
#
_symmetry.space_group_name_H-M   'P 1'
#
loop_
_entity.id
_entity.type
_entity.pdbx_description
1 polymer ?
#
loop_
_entity_poly.entity_id
_entity_poly.type
_entity_poly.pdbx_seq_one_letter_code
_entity_poly.pdbx_strand_id
1 'polypeptide(L)'
;MIRIVKRSGRVETLDITKIQKYTCEAVEGLQRVSQSELEVDANLQFQDMMSSADIQQTLIQTAVDKIDIDRPDWTFVASRLFLYDLYHKVGRNVGGIKGKAYFHLKKYFEYGESEGRILLGLKEKYDLDDLNNYIQPDRDLQFTYLGIRTLSDRYLLKDSKGQAIELPQHLFMGVAMFLAQNEFDCQTWAKKFYDILSKFEVMAATPTLSNARTPRHQLSSCFIKGTKVRTIQGYKDIDKIDIGDSVLTHKNRFKKVYELFVRDYARNLIGLSINGLLSDLEATEEHPILSLKKEDIKCIRKLSHCILNQSKNKRCFSLKGEYKNDCELLDKKFSSKWHKIEDLQKGDFVSLSYPKYIGKDTIYISDYVTTKNIVVHKNKIMFKRSSSSFYSSERSFFNNQILSVKNKIKLDSDFMLLLGYFLAEGYISKDVNQITFTFGSKEINYIEQTKLLIEKIFDIEPNIKENRDNSTNIMVHSKIIALFFFELVGTGFDKKILNNDILFSNPKVQKNLLIGVIRGDGCALEEGYQLTMSNEKLIKQLFEIALRCGLSPYMKRDAKKHKYATIKASHLKISSREDKEFVLSVDKNIQNIKFNQTAKSTLRYFWFDNEYFMKIIDKKESYINEKVYNIEVEDDHSYSVAGVNVHNCYIGSTPDNIEGIFDAYKEMALLSKFGGGIGWDWSQVRGMGSYIDGHKHAAGGIVPFLKIANDVAIAVDQLGTRKGAIAVYVEPWHIDIRDFLDLKKNSGEERRRAHDLFPSLWLNDLFMQRVEENGLWTLFDPYEVRELTNLYGKEFEERYLDLESGNQEITRETISAKDLWKDILRSYFETGNPFLTFKDTANKSNPNKHSGVIRSSNLCTEIFQNTSPNHYKIQLTFNDGTVEVLEEDTVVTVDNGMIKPAKKITALDSLNGKQIWMVDKEKSDGETAVCNLASINLSKVHTTEDLARVIPTAIRMLDNVIDLNFYPLAKVKKTNEKTRAIGLGVMGEAQMLAESKIEWGSNEHFIKIDEVMESVSYYAIKSSSDLSIEKGQYPNYQGSDWSKGIFPIDNANKEACKLVERGGLFGYTHDWLALKEKVKKDGMRNGYLMAVAPTSSISILTGTTQAIEPVYKRKWFEENLSGLIPVVAPNLSADTWAYYTPSYDLNQNVLIKAGAIRQKWIDQGQSLNIFITLDKASGKYLNEIYMNAWKYGLKSTYYLRSQSPEASNDIEDRSQECVGCQ
;
A
#
# COMPACT_ATOMS: atom_id res chain seq x y z
N MET A 1 -35.26 44.09 0.94
CA MET A 1 -33.85 44.00 0.48
C MET A 1 -33.18 42.89 1.25
N ILE A 2 -32.55 41.94 0.55
CA ILE A 2 -31.79 40.84 1.17
C ILE A 2 -30.45 41.38 1.69
N ARG A 3 -30.07 41.00 2.90
CA ARG A 3 -28.74 41.26 3.49
C ARG A 3 -27.89 40.01 3.37
N ILE A 4 -26.59 40.18 3.12
CA ILE A 4 -25.66 39.08 2.89
C ILE A 4 -24.44 39.16 3.80
N VAL A 5 -23.97 38.00 4.28
CA VAL A 5 -22.76 37.90 5.10
C VAL A 5 -21.54 37.67 4.20
N LYS A 6 -20.60 38.62 4.18
CA LYS A 6 -19.35 38.43 3.44
C LYS A 6 -18.48 37.35 4.06
N ARG A 7 -17.58 36.76 3.25
CA ARG A 7 -16.47 35.88 3.69
C ARG A 7 -15.41 36.60 4.57
N SER A 8 -15.79 37.69 5.24
CA SER A 8 -15.06 38.51 6.22
C SER A 8 -15.92 38.86 7.45
N GLY A 9 -17.13 38.29 7.58
CA GLY A 9 -18.08 38.56 8.67
C GLY A 9 -18.89 39.86 8.53
N ARG A 10 -18.51 40.78 7.62
CA ARG A 10 -19.27 42.02 7.38
C ARG A 10 -20.61 41.72 6.68
N VAL A 11 -21.68 42.33 7.19
CA VAL A 11 -22.99 42.37 6.51
C VAL A 11 -23.02 43.54 5.51
N GLU A 12 -23.52 43.29 4.31
CA GLU A 12 -23.94 44.35 3.35
C GLU A 12 -25.27 43.98 2.69
N THR A 13 -25.93 44.93 2.03
CA THR A 13 -27.08 44.64 1.16
C THR A 13 -26.63 43.81 -0.04
N LEU A 14 -27.45 42.86 -0.50
CA LEU A 14 -27.21 42.12 -1.74
C LEU A 14 -27.06 43.09 -2.91
N ASP A 15 -25.88 43.09 -3.53
CA ASP A 15 -25.59 43.84 -4.75
C ASP A 15 -25.63 42.90 -5.95
N ILE A 16 -26.76 42.96 -6.68
CA ILE A 16 -27.05 42.09 -7.81
C ILE A 16 -26.07 42.35 -8.97
N THR A 17 -25.52 43.56 -9.12
CA THR A 17 -24.57 43.87 -10.21
C THR A 17 -23.30 43.03 -10.12
N LYS A 18 -22.89 42.63 -8.90
CA LYS A 18 -21.75 41.73 -8.67
C LYS A 18 -22.05 40.28 -9.04
N ILE A 19 -23.32 39.85 -8.99
CA ILE A 19 -23.75 38.53 -9.49
C ILE A 19 -23.80 38.59 -11.02
N GLN A 20 -24.52 39.59 -11.56
CA GLN A 20 -24.70 39.83 -13.00
C GLN A 20 -23.41 39.85 -13.79
N LYS A 21 -22.31 40.37 -13.21
CA LYS A 21 -21.00 40.26 -13.83
C LYS A 21 -20.58 38.79 -14.05
N TYR A 22 -20.53 37.98 -12.99
CA TYR A 22 -20.02 36.61 -13.09
C TYR A 22 -20.98 35.65 -13.77
N THR A 23 -22.30 35.88 -13.73
CA THR A 23 -23.28 35.09 -14.49
C THR A 23 -23.21 35.40 -15.98
N CYS A 24 -22.96 36.66 -16.37
CA CYS A 24 -22.71 37.05 -17.76
C CYS A 24 -21.41 36.40 -18.30
N GLU A 25 -20.28 36.59 -17.60
CA GLU A 25 -18.99 35.95 -17.94
C GLU A 25 -19.10 34.41 -17.97
N ALA A 26 -19.93 33.81 -17.11
CA ALA A 26 -20.13 32.36 -17.10
C ALA A 26 -20.91 31.82 -18.32
N VAL A 27 -21.85 32.56 -18.91
CA VAL A 27 -22.61 32.12 -20.10
C VAL A 27 -21.96 32.53 -21.43
N GLU A 28 -20.91 33.34 -21.42
CA GLU A 28 -20.32 33.93 -22.62
C GLU A 28 -19.84 32.87 -23.64
N GLY A 29 -20.28 33.01 -24.90
CA GLY A 29 -19.93 32.12 -26.01
C GLY A 29 -20.57 30.73 -25.99
N LEU A 30 -21.42 30.41 -25.00
CA LEU A 30 -22.10 29.12 -24.87
C LEU A 30 -23.49 29.13 -25.54
N GLN A 31 -23.97 27.95 -25.95
CA GLN A 31 -25.24 27.78 -26.65
C GLN A 31 -26.32 27.20 -25.73
N ARG A 32 -27.58 27.57 -25.97
CA ARG A 32 -28.76 27.00 -25.26
C ARG A 32 -28.76 27.21 -23.72
N VAL A 33 -27.97 28.16 -23.23
CA VAL A 33 -27.92 28.63 -21.82
C VAL A 33 -28.42 30.08 -21.71
N SER A 34 -28.80 30.53 -20.51
CA SER A 34 -29.36 31.87 -20.30
C SER A 34 -28.97 32.46 -18.95
N GLN A 35 -28.37 33.66 -18.96
CA GLN A 35 -28.06 34.42 -17.75
C GLN A 35 -29.31 34.69 -16.91
N SER A 36 -30.39 35.16 -17.54
CA SER A 36 -31.65 35.49 -16.86
C SER A 36 -32.30 34.26 -16.23
N GLU A 37 -32.19 33.08 -16.87
CA GLU A 37 -32.71 31.82 -16.33
C GLU A 37 -31.95 31.39 -15.07
N LEU A 38 -30.60 31.45 -15.12
CA LEU A 38 -29.75 31.20 -13.96
C LEU A 38 -30.04 32.17 -12.81
N GLU A 39 -30.17 33.46 -13.10
CA GLU A 39 -30.42 34.48 -12.09
C GLU A 39 -31.80 34.35 -11.46
N VAL A 40 -32.87 34.10 -12.23
CA VAL A 40 -34.21 33.91 -11.66
C VAL A 40 -34.24 32.70 -10.73
N ASP A 41 -33.77 31.54 -11.19
CA ASP A 41 -33.89 30.29 -10.42
C ASP A 41 -32.97 30.27 -9.19
N ALA A 42 -31.80 30.93 -9.25
CA ALA A 42 -30.95 31.12 -8.07
C ALA A 42 -31.52 32.16 -7.09
N ASN A 43 -32.11 33.25 -7.57
CA ASN A 43 -32.73 34.27 -6.69
C ASN A 43 -33.89 33.69 -5.86
N LEU A 44 -34.64 32.71 -6.39
CA LEU A 44 -35.68 32.00 -5.64
C LEU A 44 -35.14 31.23 -4.42
N GLN A 45 -33.85 30.90 -4.40
CA GLN A 45 -33.18 30.19 -3.31
C GLN A 45 -32.45 31.13 -2.32
N PHE A 46 -32.32 32.41 -2.63
CA PHE A 46 -31.58 33.36 -1.78
C PHE A 46 -32.39 33.78 -0.54
N GLN A 47 -31.74 33.73 0.63
CA GLN A 47 -32.35 34.04 1.92
C GLN A 47 -31.67 35.25 2.59
N ASP A 48 -32.38 35.93 3.48
CA ASP A 48 -31.77 37.00 4.29
C ASP A 48 -30.70 36.44 5.24
N MET A 49 -29.58 37.15 5.38
CA MET A 49 -28.36 36.74 6.09
C MET A 49 -27.59 35.55 5.48
N MET A 50 -27.95 35.08 4.28
CA MET A 50 -27.18 34.08 3.52
C MET A 50 -25.75 34.57 3.25
N SER A 51 -24.75 33.67 3.24
CA SER A 51 -23.37 34.09 3.01
C SER A 51 -23.01 34.18 1.52
N SER A 52 -22.03 35.03 1.23
CA SER A 52 -21.37 35.13 -0.09
C SER A 52 -20.51 33.92 -0.48
N ALA A 53 -20.51 32.84 0.30
CA ALA A 53 -20.06 31.52 -0.14
C ALA A 53 -21.27 30.70 -0.61
N ASP A 54 -22.33 30.65 0.21
CA ASP A 54 -23.57 29.90 -0.07
C ASP A 54 -24.23 30.39 -1.36
N ILE A 55 -24.32 31.71 -1.58
CA ILE A 55 -24.85 32.32 -2.83
C ILE A 55 -24.11 31.81 -4.08
N GLN A 56 -22.78 31.61 -3.99
CA GLN A 56 -22.00 31.09 -5.11
C GLN A 56 -22.18 29.57 -5.26
N GLN A 57 -22.31 28.82 -4.15
CA GLN A 57 -22.65 27.40 -4.21
C GLN A 57 -24.05 27.16 -4.77
N THR A 58 -25.03 28.02 -4.46
CA THR A 58 -26.36 28.04 -5.06
C THR A 58 -26.27 28.29 -6.56
N LEU A 59 -25.57 29.34 -7.02
CA LEU A 59 -25.40 29.61 -8.45
C LEU A 59 -24.74 28.44 -9.20
N ILE A 60 -23.73 27.79 -8.59
CA ILE A 60 -23.13 26.57 -9.15
C ILE A 60 -24.16 25.44 -9.21
N GLN A 61 -24.90 25.19 -8.13
CA GLN A 61 -25.88 24.10 -8.08
C GLN A 61 -27.03 24.32 -9.07
N THR A 62 -27.60 25.53 -9.16
CA THR A 62 -28.62 25.88 -10.16
C THR A 62 -28.14 25.69 -11.59
N ALA A 63 -26.84 25.87 -11.88
CA ALA A 63 -26.26 25.53 -13.17
C ALA A 63 -26.06 24.02 -13.36
N VAL A 64 -25.68 23.26 -12.31
CA VAL A 64 -25.55 21.79 -12.35
C VAL A 64 -26.90 21.11 -12.56
N ASP A 65 -27.94 21.56 -11.86
CA ASP A 65 -29.30 21.02 -11.94
C ASP A 65 -29.94 21.21 -13.33
N LYS A 66 -29.36 22.08 -14.17
CA LYS A 66 -29.77 22.37 -15.55
C LYS A 66 -28.98 21.59 -16.62
N ILE A 67 -28.02 20.75 -16.24
CA ILE A 67 -27.26 19.91 -17.19
C ILE A 67 -28.16 18.81 -17.75
N ASP A 68 -28.60 18.98 -18.99
CA ASP A 68 -29.44 18.01 -19.69
C ASP A 68 -29.07 17.88 -21.18
N ILE A 69 -29.67 16.88 -21.84
CA ILE A 69 -29.45 16.50 -23.24
C ILE A 69 -29.72 17.66 -24.20
N ASP A 70 -30.76 18.46 -23.95
CA ASP A 70 -31.08 19.63 -24.78
C ASP A 70 -30.18 20.84 -24.47
N ARG A 71 -29.43 20.84 -23.36
CA ARG A 71 -28.61 21.97 -22.88
C ARG A 71 -27.30 21.51 -22.17
N PRO A 72 -26.39 20.81 -22.87
CA PRO A 72 -25.17 20.29 -22.25
C PRO A 72 -24.25 21.40 -21.70
N ASP A 73 -24.24 22.56 -22.36
CA ASP A 73 -23.36 23.70 -22.07
C ASP A 73 -23.47 24.25 -20.64
N TRP A 74 -24.54 23.96 -19.91
CA TRP A 74 -24.64 24.26 -18.47
C TRP A 74 -23.49 23.64 -17.65
N THR A 75 -22.86 22.56 -18.13
CA THR A 75 -21.64 22.01 -17.50
C THR A 75 -20.46 22.98 -17.54
N PHE A 76 -20.35 23.80 -18.60
CA PHE A 76 -19.34 24.84 -18.71
C PHE A 76 -19.72 26.07 -17.87
N VAL A 77 -21.02 26.43 -17.80
CA VAL A 77 -21.50 27.50 -16.91
C VAL A 77 -21.17 27.16 -15.44
N ALA A 78 -21.53 25.95 -14.98
CA ALA A 78 -21.22 25.45 -13.64
C ALA A 78 -19.71 25.38 -13.38
N SER A 79 -18.93 24.92 -14.36
CA SER A 79 -17.47 24.89 -14.30
C SER A 79 -16.85 26.28 -14.13
N ARG A 80 -17.27 27.26 -14.94
CA ARG A 80 -16.81 28.66 -14.87
C ARG A 80 -17.14 29.31 -13.52
N LEU A 81 -18.36 29.13 -13.02
CA LEU A 81 -18.77 29.62 -11.69
C LEU A 81 -17.95 28.99 -10.54
N PHE A 82 -17.59 27.71 -10.67
CA PHE A 82 -16.69 27.01 -9.74
C PHE A 82 -15.23 27.47 -9.85
N LEU A 83 -14.73 27.70 -11.08
CA LEU A 83 -13.41 28.29 -11.32
C LEU A 83 -13.30 29.69 -10.72
N TYR A 84 -14.33 30.53 -10.85
CA TYR A 84 -14.35 31.85 -10.21
C TYR A 84 -14.31 31.76 -8.67
N ASP A 85 -14.92 30.74 -8.06
CA ASP A 85 -14.77 30.48 -6.62
C ASP A 85 -13.35 29.99 -6.28
N LEU A 86 -12.80 29.09 -7.09
CA LEU A 86 -11.45 28.54 -6.92
C LEU A 86 -10.38 29.63 -7.01
N TYR A 87 -10.45 30.53 -8.00
CA TYR A 87 -9.59 31.72 -8.10
C TYR A 87 -9.68 32.59 -6.83
N HIS A 88 -10.89 32.83 -6.31
CA HIS A 88 -11.09 33.61 -5.08
C HIS A 88 -10.64 32.90 -3.80
N LYS A 89 -10.64 31.56 -3.77
CA LYS A 89 -10.12 30.73 -2.69
C LYS A 89 -8.59 30.69 -2.72
N VAL A 90 -8.00 30.16 -3.79
CA VAL A 90 -6.54 30.01 -3.94
C VAL A 90 -5.85 31.37 -3.94
N GLY A 91 -6.40 32.36 -4.66
CA GLY A 91 -5.90 33.73 -4.65
C GLY A 91 -5.99 34.42 -3.28
N ARG A 92 -6.88 33.98 -2.38
CA ARG A 92 -6.84 34.41 -0.97
C ARG A 92 -5.73 33.71 -0.21
N ASN A 93 -5.62 32.39 -0.34
CA ASN A 93 -4.70 31.56 0.43
C ASN A 93 -3.23 31.91 0.14
N VAL A 94 -2.88 32.06 -1.14
CA VAL A 94 -1.53 32.41 -1.60
C VAL A 94 -1.32 33.94 -1.71
N GLY A 95 -2.32 34.74 -1.31
CA GLY A 95 -2.25 36.21 -1.32
C GLY A 95 -2.02 36.80 -2.71
N GLY A 96 -2.77 36.34 -3.71
CA GLY A 96 -2.86 36.93 -5.04
C GLY A 96 -3.61 38.27 -5.03
N ILE A 97 -3.61 38.95 -6.19
CA ILE A 97 -4.22 40.27 -6.33
C ILE A 97 -5.74 40.11 -6.51
N LYS A 98 -6.53 40.72 -5.62
CA LYS A 98 -8.00 40.72 -5.70
C LYS A 98 -8.47 41.21 -7.08
N GLY A 99 -9.18 40.34 -7.80
CA GLY A 99 -9.68 40.63 -9.15
C GLY A 99 -8.81 40.13 -10.30
N LYS A 100 -7.66 39.49 -10.03
CA LYS A 100 -6.95 38.65 -11.00
C LYS A 100 -7.24 37.18 -10.70
N ALA A 101 -7.47 36.37 -11.74
CA ALA A 101 -7.65 34.93 -11.60
C ALA A 101 -6.37 34.23 -11.14
N TYR A 102 -5.26 34.57 -11.80
CA TYR A 102 -3.93 34.01 -11.54
C TYR A 102 -3.01 34.97 -10.79
N PHE A 103 -2.08 34.38 -10.05
CA PHE A 103 -0.97 35.02 -9.34
C PHE A 103 0.36 34.41 -9.83
N HIS A 104 1.46 35.13 -9.61
CA HIS A 104 2.72 34.83 -10.28
C HIS A 104 3.24 33.42 -9.99
N LEU A 105 3.70 32.70 -11.02
CA LEU A 105 4.20 31.31 -10.91
C LEU A 105 5.25 31.15 -9.79
N LYS A 106 6.20 32.09 -9.72
CA LYS A 106 7.18 32.17 -8.62
C LYS A 106 6.56 32.11 -7.23
N LYS A 107 5.43 32.80 -7.01
CA LYS A 107 4.74 32.84 -5.71
C LYS A 107 3.97 31.54 -5.41
N TYR A 108 3.48 30.86 -6.44
CA TYR A 108 2.93 29.49 -6.30
C TYR A 108 4.02 28.53 -5.80
N PHE A 109 5.21 28.57 -6.41
CA PHE A 109 6.36 27.78 -5.95
C PHE A 109 6.78 28.15 -4.53
N GLU A 110 7.05 29.44 -4.24
CA GLU A 110 7.46 29.91 -2.90
C GLU A 110 6.45 29.50 -1.80
N TYR A 111 5.15 29.61 -2.05
CA TYR A 111 4.13 29.23 -1.07
C TYR A 111 4.04 27.70 -0.92
N GLY A 112 3.97 26.96 -2.02
CA GLY A 112 3.86 25.49 -1.97
C GLY A 112 5.11 24.81 -1.42
N GLU A 113 6.29 25.40 -1.59
CA GLU A 113 7.52 24.99 -0.90
C GLU A 113 7.43 25.27 0.61
N SER A 114 6.92 26.44 1.02
CA SER A 114 6.78 26.81 2.44
C SER A 114 5.77 25.96 3.23
N GLU A 115 4.74 25.41 2.56
CA GLU A 115 3.80 24.42 3.12
C GLU A 115 4.26 22.96 2.89
N GLY A 116 5.48 22.74 2.39
CA GLY A 116 6.05 21.39 2.17
C GLY A 116 5.36 20.57 1.06
N ARG A 117 4.59 21.22 0.17
CA ARG A 117 3.77 20.60 -0.89
C ARG A 117 4.43 20.63 -2.28
N ILE A 118 5.41 21.51 -2.52
CA ILE A 118 6.18 21.60 -3.78
C ILE A 118 7.68 21.31 -3.55
N LEU A 119 8.32 20.72 -4.56
CA LEU A 119 9.73 20.33 -4.56
C LEU A 119 10.69 21.55 -4.58
N LEU A 120 11.38 21.77 -3.46
CA LEU A 120 12.54 22.67 -3.36
C LEU A 120 13.58 22.38 -4.45
N GLY A 121 14.18 23.42 -5.04
CA GLY A 121 15.20 23.28 -6.08
C GLY A 121 14.62 23.13 -7.49
N LEU A 122 13.30 22.93 -7.63
CA LEU A 122 12.66 22.84 -8.95
C LEU A 122 12.49 24.23 -9.59
N LYS A 123 12.15 25.26 -8.80
CA LYS A 123 11.92 26.62 -9.32
C LYS A 123 13.21 27.31 -9.78
N GLU A 124 14.34 27.00 -9.15
CA GLU A 124 15.66 27.54 -9.47
C GLU A 124 16.22 27.09 -10.84
N LYS A 125 15.66 26.02 -11.42
CA LYS A 125 16.06 25.50 -12.75
C LYS A 125 15.49 26.29 -13.94
N TYR A 126 14.62 27.28 -13.72
CA TYR A 126 13.80 27.90 -14.76
C TYR A 126 13.74 29.42 -14.67
N ASP A 127 13.56 30.09 -15.81
CA ASP A 127 13.05 31.47 -15.82
C ASP A 127 11.54 31.43 -15.55
N LEU A 128 11.18 31.72 -14.30
CA LEU A 128 9.81 31.70 -13.81
C LEU A 128 8.96 32.87 -14.31
N ASP A 129 9.58 33.95 -14.79
CA ASP A 129 8.88 35.13 -15.30
C ASP A 129 8.49 34.87 -16.77
N ASP A 130 9.38 34.28 -17.57
CA ASP A 130 9.08 33.74 -18.90
C ASP A 130 8.03 32.61 -18.87
N LEU A 131 8.16 31.62 -17.97
CA LEU A 131 7.13 30.58 -17.83
C LEU A 131 5.79 31.15 -17.34
N ASN A 132 5.80 32.15 -16.44
CA ASN A 132 4.57 32.82 -16.01
C ASN A 132 3.88 33.55 -17.17
N ASN A 133 4.64 34.22 -18.03
CA ASN A 133 4.10 34.91 -19.20
C ASN A 133 3.62 33.95 -20.31
N TYR A 134 4.08 32.69 -20.29
CA TYR A 134 3.63 31.65 -21.22
C TYR A 134 2.31 30.97 -20.80
N ILE A 135 1.96 31.00 -19.50
CA ILE A 135 0.70 30.43 -18.99
C ILE A 135 -0.51 31.10 -19.66
N GLN A 136 -1.50 30.29 -20.04
CA GLN A 136 -2.74 30.70 -20.70
C GLN A 136 -3.94 30.42 -19.79
N PRO A 137 -4.39 31.37 -18.94
CA PRO A 137 -5.50 31.18 -18.00
C PRO A 137 -6.80 30.71 -18.66
N ASP A 138 -7.08 31.18 -19.87
CA ASP A 138 -8.33 30.90 -20.59
C ASP A 138 -8.49 29.40 -20.95
N ARG A 139 -7.41 28.61 -20.86
CA ARG A 139 -7.47 27.14 -20.98
C ARG A 139 -8.26 26.49 -19.85
N ASP A 140 -8.43 27.15 -18.69
CA ASP A 140 -9.31 26.67 -17.62
C ASP A 140 -10.79 26.66 -18.06
N LEU A 141 -11.19 27.53 -19.00
CA LEU A 141 -12.57 27.60 -19.49
C LEU A 141 -12.99 26.36 -20.32
N GLN A 142 -12.05 25.45 -20.60
CA GLN A 142 -12.28 24.19 -21.32
C GLN A 142 -12.77 23.05 -20.40
N PHE A 143 -12.67 23.16 -19.07
CA PHE A 143 -13.12 22.11 -18.17
C PHE A 143 -14.65 22.00 -18.14
N THR A 144 -15.18 20.77 -18.19
CA THR A 144 -16.55 20.47 -17.74
C THR A 144 -16.62 20.52 -16.20
N TYR A 145 -17.82 20.67 -15.62
CA TYR A 145 -17.96 20.78 -14.16
C TYR A 145 -17.39 19.55 -13.41
N LEU A 146 -17.69 18.34 -13.89
CA LEU A 146 -17.13 17.10 -13.31
C LEU A 146 -15.59 17.03 -13.45
N GLY A 147 -15.04 17.55 -14.55
CA GLY A 147 -13.59 17.60 -14.81
C GLY A 147 -12.85 18.52 -13.85
N ILE A 148 -13.25 19.80 -13.75
CA ILE A 148 -12.62 20.72 -12.79
C ILE A 148 -12.86 20.28 -11.35
N ARG A 149 -14.03 19.70 -11.05
CA ARG A 149 -14.33 19.19 -9.71
C ARG A 149 -13.44 17.99 -9.36
N THR A 150 -13.26 17.04 -10.28
CA THR A 150 -12.30 15.93 -10.17
C THR A 150 -10.87 16.44 -9.92
N LEU A 151 -10.44 17.44 -10.69
CA LEU A 151 -9.11 18.06 -10.55
C LEU A 151 -8.94 18.72 -9.18
N SER A 152 -9.92 19.52 -8.73
CA SER A 152 -9.93 20.17 -7.43
C SER A 152 -9.99 19.19 -6.25
N ASP A 153 -10.78 18.12 -6.36
CA ASP A 153 -10.95 17.17 -5.26
C ASP A 153 -9.73 16.25 -5.13
N ARG A 154 -9.14 15.79 -6.25
CA ARG A 154 -8.14 14.69 -6.28
C ARG A 154 -6.71 15.07 -6.71
N TYR A 155 -6.48 16.20 -7.38
CA TYR A 155 -5.19 16.50 -8.02
C TYR A 155 -4.53 17.83 -7.62
N LEU A 156 -5.33 18.87 -7.33
CA LEU A 156 -4.81 20.17 -6.88
C LEU A 156 -4.16 20.05 -5.50
N LEU A 157 -2.97 20.64 -5.36
CA LEU A 157 -2.26 20.71 -4.08
C LEU A 157 -3.04 21.54 -3.04
N LYS A 158 -2.99 21.06 -1.80
CA LYS A 158 -3.70 21.62 -0.64
C LYS A 158 -2.75 21.83 0.53
N ASP A 159 -2.95 22.93 1.26
CA ASP A 159 -2.15 23.33 2.43
C ASP A 159 -2.38 22.40 3.63
N SER A 160 -1.65 22.67 4.72
CA SER A 160 -1.80 22.08 6.06
C SER A 160 -3.22 22.19 6.67
N LYS A 161 -4.12 22.97 6.07
CA LYS A 161 -5.50 23.26 6.50
C LYS A 161 -6.54 22.72 5.50
N GLY A 162 -6.10 21.91 4.53
CA GLY A 162 -6.94 21.29 3.49
C GLY A 162 -7.44 22.25 2.40
N GLN A 163 -6.97 23.49 2.37
CA GLN A 163 -7.36 24.51 1.40
C GLN A 163 -6.51 24.42 0.13
N ALA A 164 -7.10 24.59 -1.05
CA ALA A 164 -6.35 24.59 -2.30
C ALA A 164 -5.33 25.74 -2.37
N ILE A 165 -4.12 25.44 -2.84
CA ILE A 165 -2.99 26.38 -3.02
C ILE A 165 -2.55 26.50 -4.49
N GLU A 166 -3.22 25.78 -5.37
CA GLU A 166 -2.85 25.57 -6.77
C GLU A 166 -4.06 25.82 -7.68
N LEU A 167 -3.81 26.31 -8.89
CA LEU A 167 -4.79 26.46 -9.96
C LEU A 167 -4.43 25.53 -11.14
N PRO A 168 -5.36 25.18 -12.05
CA PRO A 168 -5.10 24.12 -13.03
C PRO A 168 -3.91 24.41 -13.96
N GLN A 169 -3.70 25.66 -14.40
CA GLN A 169 -2.52 26.00 -15.19
C GLN A 169 -1.22 25.99 -14.37
N HIS A 170 -1.26 26.26 -13.06
CA HIS A 170 -0.11 26.06 -12.18
C HIS A 170 0.22 24.58 -12.01
N LEU A 171 -0.79 23.71 -11.90
CA LEU A 171 -0.60 22.24 -11.90
C LEU A 171 0.06 21.79 -13.20
N PHE A 172 -0.48 22.16 -14.37
CA PHE A 172 0.08 21.73 -15.66
C PHE A 172 1.50 22.25 -15.87
N MET A 173 1.78 23.52 -15.53
CA MET A 173 3.14 24.08 -15.63
C MET A 173 4.10 23.41 -14.64
N GLY A 174 3.68 23.18 -13.38
CA GLY A 174 4.52 22.51 -12.38
C GLY A 174 4.84 21.05 -12.74
N VAL A 175 3.86 20.30 -13.27
CA VAL A 175 4.08 18.95 -13.81
C VAL A 175 5.04 18.99 -15.00
N ALA A 176 4.84 19.93 -15.94
CA ALA A 176 5.72 20.10 -17.10
C ALA A 176 7.16 20.47 -16.70
N MET A 177 7.35 21.40 -15.77
CA MET A 177 8.65 21.76 -15.18
C MET A 177 9.30 20.56 -14.49
N PHE A 178 8.54 19.74 -13.75
CA PHE A 178 9.09 18.53 -13.13
C PHE A 178 9.58 17.53 -14.20
N LEU A 179 8.82 17.33 -15.28
CA LEU A 179 9.14 16.36 -16.34
C LEU A 179 10.24 16.84 -17.30
N ALA A 180 10.45 18.15 -17.44
CA ALA A 180 11.54 18.74 -18.24
C ALA A 180 12.84 19.00 -17.45
N GLN A 181 12.88 18.74 -16.14
CA GLN A 181 13.94 19.23 -15.24
C GLN A 181 15.35 18.67 -15.48
N ASN A 182 15.48 17.61 -16.29
CA ASN A 182 16.74 16.97 -16.65
C ASN A 182 17.03 17.09 -18.16
N GLU A 183 16.24 17.89 -18.89
CA GLU A 183 16.52 18.23 -20.29
C GLU A 183 17.59 19.31 -20.40
N PHE A 184 18.40 19.27 -21.46
CA PHE A 184 19.41 20.30 -21.73
C PHE A 184 18.80 21.69 -21.95
N ASP A 185 17.68 21.75 -22.68
CA ASP A 185 16.80 22.92 -22.77
C ASP A 185 15.51 22.63 -22.00
N CYS A 186 15.61 22.64 -20.67
CA CYS A 186 14.48 22.46 -19.77
C CYS A 186 13.36 23.49 -20.03
N GLN A 187 13.71 24.76 -20.28
CA GLN A 187 12.79 25.87 -20.46
C GLN A 187 11.83 25.64 -21.65
N THR A 188 12.38 25.28 -22.82
CA THR A 188 11.57 25.00 -24.01
C THR A 188 10.77 23.70 -23.87
N TRP A 189 11.34 22.65 -23.25
CA TRP A 189 10.60 21.40 -23.04
C TRP A 189 9.47 21.54 -22.02
N ALA A 190 9.64 22.35 -20.96
CA ALA A 190 8.55 22.69 -20.03
C ALA A 190 7.40 23.39 -20.76
N LYS A 191 7.68 24.36 -21.66
CA LYS A 191 6.65 24.99 -22.49
C LYS A 191 5.90 23.99 -23.37
N LYS A 192 6.62 23.07 -24.04
CA LYS A 192 6.02 22.03 -24.90
C LYS A 192 5.16 21.03 -24.11
N PHE A 193 5.65 20.54 -22.96
CA PHE A 193 4.88 19.64 -22.10
C PHE A 193 3.65 20.34 -21.50
N TYR A 194 3.79 21.59 -21.06
CA TYR A 194 2.66 22.41 -20.60
C TYR A 194 1.60 22.56 -21.69
N ASP A 195 2.00 22.80 -22.94
CA ASP A 195 1.08 22.98 -24.06
C ASP A 195 0.22 21.73 -24.34
N ILE A 196 0.82 20.54 -24.45
CA ILE A 196 0.05 19.32 -24.74
C ILE A 196 -0.86 18.91 -23.57
N LEU A 197 -0.43 19.15 -22.32
CA LEU A 197 -1.21 18.86 -21.11
C LEU A 197 -2.38 19.83 -20.95
N SER A 198 -2.13 21.14 -20.99
CA SER A 198 -3.16 22.16 -20.70
C SER A 198 -4.15 22.42 -21.83
N LYS A 199 -3.84 22.00 -23.07
CA LYS A 199 -4.83 21.94 -24.15
C LYS A 199 -5.69 20.67 -24.10
N PHE A 200 -5.38 19.72 -23.21
CA PHE A 200 -5.93 18.36 -23.20
C PHE A 200 -5.68 17.60 -24.53
N GLU A 201 -4.53 17.82 -25.16
CA GLU A 201 -4.09 17.07 -26.35
C GLU A 201 -3.54 15.69 -25.94
N VAL A 202 -2.83 15.65 -24.81
CA VAL A 202 -2.36 14.43 -24.13
C VAL A 202 -2.58 14.62 -22.64
N MET A 203 -2.90 13.54 -21.93
CA MET A 203 -2.97 13.56 -20.47
C MET A 203 -2.11 12.43 -19.87
N ALA A 204 -1.21 12.79 -18.97
CA ALA A 204 -0.38 11.82 -18.24
C ALA A 204 -1.24 11.02 -17.23
N ALA A 205 -0.81 9.80 -16.89
CA ALA A 205 -1.54 8.99 -15.92
C ALA A 205 -1.63 9.66 -14.53
N THR A 206 -2.66 9.27 -13.76
CA THR A 206 -2.98 9.83 -12.44
C THR A 206 -1.79 9.96 -11.48
N PRO A 207 -0.89 8.95 -11.31
CA PRO A 207 0.26 9.08 -10.42
C PRO A 207 1.19 10.24 -10.79
N THR A 208 1.40 10.47 -12.09
CA THR A 208 2.22 11.58 -12.61
C THR A 208 1.58 12.92 -12.31
N LEU A 209 0.29 13.09 -12.62
CA LEU A 209 -0.45 14.34 -12.36
C LEU A 209 -0.56 14.68 -10.87
N SER A 210 -0.69 13.68 -10.00
CA SER A 210 -0.77 13.90 -8.55
C SER A 210 0.58 14.17 -7.90
N ASN A 211 1.66 13.49 -8.33
CA ASN A 211 2.92 13.46 -7.58
C ASN A 211 4.06 14.29 -8.20
N ALA A 212 4.11 14.44 -9.53
CA ALA A 212 5.11 15.31 -10.18
C ALA A 212 4.95 16.76 -9.67
N ARG A 213 6.07 17.46 -9.47
CA ARG A 213 6.23 18.76 -8.75
C ARG A 213 6.21 18.71 -7.22
N THR A 214 5.80 17.62 -6.57
CA THR A 214 5.75 17.53 -5.10
C THR A 214 7.07 17.00 -4.51
N PRO A 215 7.38 17.23 -3.21
CA PRO A 215 8.49 16.56 -2.52
C PRO A 215 8.29 15.05 -2.42
N ARG A 216 7.04 14.59 -2.54
CA ARG A 216 6.65 13.19 -2.66
C ARG A 216 6.50 12.80 -4.13
N HIS A 217 7.55 13.04 -4.93
CA HIS A 217 7.83 12.29 -6.16
C HIS A 217 8.29 10.87 -5.79
N GLN A 218 7.45 10.23 -4.96
CA GLN A 218 7.65 9.06 -4.11
C GLN A 218 8.74 9.14 -3.02
N LEU A 219 8.31 8.71 -1.82
CA LEU A 219 9.08 8.03 -0.77
C LEU A 219 10.00 8.81 0.19
N SER A 220 10.38 8.04 1.23
CA SER A 220 11.26 8.33 2.36
C SER A 220 10.67 9.23 3.44
N SER A 221 10.55 8.62 4.62
CA SER A 221 10.11 9.18 5.89
C SER A 221 11.19 8.85 6.93
N CYS A 222 11.76 9.84 7.62
CA CYS A 222 12.98 9.64 8.41
C CYS A 222 12.90 10.24 9.82
N PHE A 223 13.92 9.96 10.64
CA PHE A 223 14.09 10.47 12.00
C PHE A 223 15.49 11.03 12.20
N ILE A 224 15.66 11.95 13.17
CA ILE A 224 16.99 12.47 13.52
C ILE A 224 17.87 11.43 14.22
N LYS A 225 19.16 11.73 14.23
CA LYS A 225 20.16 11.06 15.08
C LYS A 225 19.69 11.00 16.54
N GLY A 226 19.89 9.87 17.22
CA GLY A 226 19.51 9.69 18.62
C GLY A 226 18.03 9.33 18.88
N THR A 227 17.16 9.35 17.86
CA THR A 227 15.76 8.92 18.01
C THR A 227 15.69 7.44 18.42
N LYS A 228 14.82 7.14 19.40
CA LYS A 228 14.82 5.84 20.10
C LYS A 228 13.94 4.81 19.40
N VAL A 229 14.56 3.78 18.83
CA VAL A 229 13.88 2.60 18.27
C VAL A 229 13.72 1.53 19.36
N ARG A 230 12.54 0.92 19.47
CA ARG A 230 12.30 -0.21 20.40
C ARG A 230 12.86 -1.51 19.80
N THR A 231 14.05 -1.92 20.23
CA THR A 231 14.63 -3.24 19.94
C THR A 231 14.17 -4.28 20.97
N ILE A 232 14.41 -5.57 20.72
CA ILE A 232 14.13 -6.63 21.71
C ILE A 232 15.04 -6.52 22.95
N GLN A 233 16.22 -5.90 22.83
CA GLN A 233 17.18 -5.70 23.93
C GLN A 233 16.93 -4.41 24.72
N GLY A 234 16.07 -3.50 24.24
CA GLY A 234 15.75 -2.24 24.92
C GLY A 234 15.37 -1.13 23.94
N TYR A 235 15.77 0.10 24.22
CA TYR A 235 15.74 1.18 23.24
C TYR A 235 17.16 1.47 22.75
N LYS A 236 17.38 1.39 21.45
CA LYS A 236 18.65 1.73 20.77
C LYS A 236 18.43 3.02 19.95
N ASP A 237 19.50 3.74 19.67
CA ASP A 237 19.43 4.95 18.85
C ASP A 237 19.35 4.56 17.37
N ILE A 238 18.55 5.24 16.56
CA ILE A 238 18.35 4.87 15.15
C ILE A 238 19.65 4.94 14.32
N ASP A 239 20.56 5.86 14.65
CA ASP A 239 21.91 5.97 14.08
C ASP A 239 22.89 4.87 14.55
N LYS A 240 22.41 3.94 15.38
CA LYS A 240 23.17 2.82 15.96
C LYS A 240 22.39 1.51 15.85
N ILE A 241 21.31 1.45 15.08
CA ILE A 241 20.66 0.18 14.73
C ILE A 241 21.57 -0.54 13.74
N ASP A 242 21.85 -1.82 14.01
CA ASP A 242 22.68 -2.68 13.16
C ASP A 242 21.77 -3.65 12.38
N ILE A 243 22.20 -4.09 11.20
CA ILE A 243 21.49 -5.15 10.46
C ILE A 243 21.48 -6.43 11.31
N GLY A 244 20.30 -7.03 11.49
CA GLY A 244 20.06 -8.15 12.39
C GLY A 244 19.49 -7.78 13.77
N ASP A 245 19.49 -6.49 14.18
CA ASP A 245 18.76 -6.06 15.38
C ASP A 245 17.26 -6.39 15.25
N SER A 246 16.65 -7.00 16.26
CA SER A 246 15.19 -7.23 16.23
C SER A 246 14.43 -6.03 16.81
N VAL A 247 13.56 -5.39 16.04
CA VAL A 247 12.76 -4.20 16.41
C VAL A 247 11.26 -4.46 16.43
N LEU A 248 10.52 -3.71 17.25
CA LEU A 248 9.07 -3.85 17.42
C LEU A 248 8.34 -3.21 16.22
N THR A 249 7.37 -3.90 15.63
CA THR A 249 6.55 -3.41 14.50
C THR A 249 5.17 -2.91 14.96
N HIS A 250 4.40 -2.25 14.09
CA HIS A 250 3.01 -1.82 14.42
C HIS A 250 2.12 -3.01 14.82
N LYS A 251 2.32 -4.18 14.20
CA LYS A 251 1.68 -5.46 14.55
C LYS A 251 2.16 -6.05 15.88
N ASN A 252 2.82 -5.26 16.72
CA ASN A 252 3.14 -5.58 18.12
C ASN A 252 4.05 -6.82 18.29
N ARG A 253 4.89 -7.09 17.28
CA ARG A 253 5.81 -8.23 17.19
C ARG A 253 7.24 -7.73 16.95
N PHE A 254 8.25 -8.46 17.43
CA PHE A 254 9.66 -8.16 17.12
C PHE A 254 10.07 -8.85 15.81
N LYS A 255 10.74 -8.13 14.91
CA LYS A 255 11.25 -8.61 13.63
C LYS A 255 12.63 -8.01 13.31
N LYS A 256 13.47 -8.73 12.56
CA LYS A 256 14.86 -8.30 12.28
C LYS A 256 14.90 -7.08 11.35
N VAL A 257 15.85 -6.19 11.60
CA VAL A 257 16.25 -5.12 10.68
C VAL A 257 17.08 -5.73 9.56
N TYR A 258 16.70 -5.44 8.32
CA TYR A 258 17.32 -5.97 7.10
C TYR A 258 18.19 -4.92 6.39
N GLU A 259 17.80 -3.65 6.42
CA GLU A 259 18.50 -2.56 5.72
C GLU A 259 18.47 -1.24 6.52
N LEU A 260 19.46 -0.38 6.30
CA LEU A 260 19.64 0.92 6.97
C LEU A 260 19.77 2.02 5.92
N PHE A 261 18.97 3.09 6.05
CA PHE A 261 18.97 4.23 5.13
C PHE A 261 19.40 5.51 5.85
N VAL A 262 20.22 6.32 5.19
CA VAL A 262 20.68 7.64 5.69
C VAL A 262 20.67 8.65 4.55
N ARG A 263 20.12 9.84 4.79
CA ARG A 263 20.18 10.99 3.87
C ARG A 263 20.38 12.31 4.62
N ASP A 264 20.89 13.32 3.93
CA ASP A 264 20.92 14.70 4.44
C ASP A 264 19.54 15.35 4.36
N TYR A 265 19.16 16.19 5.34
CA TYR A 265 17.84 16.81 5.44
C TYR A 265 17.91 18.23 6.04
N ALA A 266 17.41 19.20 5.29
CA ALA A 266 17.53 20.65 5.56
C ALA A 266 16.16 21.36 5.61
N ARG A 267 15.25 20.87 6.47
CA ARG A 267 13.87 21.35 6.63
C ARG A 267 13.45 21.34 8.10
N ASN A 268 12.18 21.62 8.40
CA ASN A 268 11.68 21.49 9.76
C ASN A 268 11.54 20.03 10.19
N LEU A 269 11.64 19.83 11.49
CA LEU A 269 11.33 18.61 12.21
C LEU A 269 10.05 18.83 12.99
N ILE A 270 9.12 17.87 12.95
CA ILE A 270 7.85 17.95 13.68
C ILE A 270 7.99 17.15 14.97
N GLY A 271 7.81 17.83 16.10
CA GLY A 271 7.78 17.24 17.44
C GLY A 271 6.35 17.12 17.98
N LEU A 272 5.85 15.91 18.21
CA LEU A 272 4.57 15.65 18.87
C LEU A 272 4.75 15.32 20.35
N SER A 273 4.22 16.17 21.23
CA SER A 273 4.10 15.88 22.67
C SER A 273 2.85 15.04 22.94
N ILE A 274 3.02 13.74 23.17
CA ILE A 274 1.91 12.78 23.33
C ILE A 274 1.58 12.54 24.82
N ASN A 275 0.30 12.50 25.15
CA ASN A 275 -0.22 12.49 26.51
C ASN A 275 -0.01 11.14 27.21
N GLY A 276 1.08 11.04 27.97
CA GLY A 276 1.44 9.86 28.73
C GLY A 276 2.81 9.28 28.36
N LEU A 277 3.46 9.82 27.32
CA LEU A 277 4.83 9.49 26.96
C LEU A 277 5.84 10.41 27.68
N LEU A 278 7.07 9.91 27.84
CA LEU A 278 8.15 10.60 28.58
C LEU A 278 9.11 11.41 27.69
N SER A 279 8.94 11.33 26.37
CA SER A 279 9.68 12.05 25.34
C SER A 279 8.71 12.45 24.24
N ASP A 280 8.98 13.57 23.59
CA ASP A 280 8.28 13.96 22.37
C ASP A 280 8.70 13.02 21.22
N LEU A 281 7.82 12.88 20.23
CA LEU A 281 8.08 12.14 18.99
C LEU A 281 8.54 13.14 17.92
N GLU A 282 9.82 13.09 17.55
CA GLU A 282 10.45 14.04 16.63
C GLU A 282 10.84 13.36 15.31
N ALA A 283 10.23 13.77 14.20
CA ALA A 283 10.36 13.14 12.88
C ALA A 283 10.28 14.17 11.73
N THR A 284 10.69 13.78 10.53
CA THR A 284 10.58 14.65 9.32
C THR A 284 9.12 14.97 9.00
N GLU A 285 8.85 16.10 8.32
CA GLU A 285 7.48 16.61 8.07
C GLU A 285 6.57 15.55 7.42
N GLU A 286 7.12 14.85 6.44
CA GLU A 286 6.45 13.80 5.70
C GLU A 286 6.35 12.46 6.45
N HIS A 287 6.96 12.32 7.64
CA HIS A 287 6.96 11.06 8.39
C HIS A 287 5.55 10.73 8.87
N PRO A 288 4.90 9.64 8.43
CA PRO A 288 3.53 9.37 8.85
C PRO A 288 3.47 8.47 10.10
N ILE A 289 2.40 8.57 10.89
CA ILE A 289 2.23 8.06 12.26
C ILE A 289 0.82 7.43 12.41
N LEU A 290 0.72 6.23 12.99
CA LEU A 290 -0.55 5.50 13.15
C LEU A 290 -1.48 6.23 14.12
N SER A 291 -2.71 6.55 13.70
CA SER A 291 -3.53 7.53 14.40
C SER A 291 -5.02 7.52 14.05
N LEU A 292 -5.79 8.21 14.88
CA LEU A 292 -7.21 8.52 14.73
C LEU A 292 -7.40 10.02 15.02
N LYS A 293 -8.03 10.77 14.12
CA LYS A 293 -8.21 12.22 14.35
C LYS A 293 -9.36 12.47 15.31
N LYS A 294 -9.32 13.60 16.02
CA LYS A 294 -10.36 14.02 16.97
C LYS A 294 -11.74 14.19 16.32
N GLU A 295 -11.77 14.45 15.02
CA GLU A 295 -12.98 14.65 14.21
C GLU A 295 -13.66 13.34 13.78
N ASP A 296 -12.90 12.25 13.71
CA ASP A 296 -13.44 10.90 13.50
C ASP A 296 -14.17 10.39 14.77
N ILE A 297 -13.72 10.82 15.94
CA ILE A 297 -14.15 10.30 17.25
C ILE A 297 -15.35 11.11 17.80
N LYS A 298 -16.55 10.86 17.27
CA LYS A 298 -17.72 11.75 17.45
C LYS A 298 -18.43 11.72 18.83
N CYS A 299 -18.35 10.63 19.60
CA CYS A 299 -18.74 10.63 21.03
C CYS A 299 -18.06 9.46 21.76
N ILE A 300 -17.68 9.68 23.02
CA ILE A 300 -17.21 8.64 23.95
C ILE A 300 -18.11 8.64 25.17
N ARG A 301 -18.66 7.50 25.56
CA ARG A 301 -19.44 7.35 26.80
C ARG A 301 -18.64 6.65 27.88
N LYS A 302 -18.92 7.00 29.14
CA LYS A 302 -18.46 6.25 30.32
C LYS A 302 -19.54 6.18 31.38
N LEU A 303 -19.99 4.97 31.68
CA LEU A 303 -21.00 4.56 32.69
C LEU A 303 -22.43 5.14 32.51
N SER A 304 -22.59 6.34 31.94
CA SER A 304 -23.88 6.90 31.45
C SER A 304 -23.72 8.19 30.63
N HIS A 305 -22.68 8.99 30.90
CA HIS A 305 -22.45 10.31 30.31
C HIS A 305 -21.61 10.24 29.02
N CYS A 306 -21.98 10.99 27.97
CA CYS A 306 -21.06 11.26 26.85
C CYS A 306 -20.10 12.39 27.24
N ILE A 307 -18.82 12.21 26.93
CA ILE A 307 -17.70 13.10 27.29
C ILE A 307 -17.55 14.27 26.31
N LEU A 308 -17.92 14.07 25.03
CA LEU A 308 -17.95 15.12 24.02
C LEU A 308 -19.38 15.63 23.88
N ASN A 309 -19.63 16.85 24.37
CA ASN A 309 -20.97 17.40 24.50
C ASN A 309 -21.43 18.12 23.23
N GLN A 310 -22.00 17.37 22.28
CA GLN A 310 -22.89 17.90 21.24
C GLN A 310 -24.26 17.20 21.35
N SER A 311 -25.32 17.93 21.01
CA SER A 311 -26.62 17.76 21.68
C SER A 311 -27.56 16.71 21.08
N LYS A 312 -28.16 15.90 21.99
CA LYS A 312 -29.37 15.06 21.84
C LYS A 312 -29.28 13.78 20.97
N ASN A 313 -29.30 12.64 21.65
CA ASN A 313 -29.95 11.33 21.34
C ASN A 313 -29.87 10.73 19.90
N LYS A 314 -29.62 9.42 19.70
CA LYS A 314 -29.44 8.28 20.64
C LYS A 314 -28.71 7.11 19.94
N ARG A 315 -28.11 6.21 20.73
CA ARG A 315 -27.25 5.03 20.37
C ARG A 315 -25.78 5.43 20.09
N CYS A 316 -24.83 4.86 20.85
CA CYS A 316 -23.39 5.25 20.87
C CYS A 316 -22.49 4.08 21.30
N PHE A 317 -21.28 3.99 20.74
CA PHE A 317 -20.35 2.85 20.77
C PHE A 317 -19.94 2.33 22.17
N SER A 318 -19.63 1.03 22.25
CA SER A 318 -19.00 0.33 23.39
C SER A 318 -17.46 0.38 23.31
N LEU A 319 -16.78 0.31 24.45
CA LEU A 319 -15.32 0.27 24.56
C LEU A 319 -14.88 -0.83 25.54
N LYS A 320 -13.96 -1.68 25.08
CA LYS A 320 -13.35 -2.84 25.75
C LYS A 320 -14.28 -4.01 26.12
N GLY A 321 -14.37 -4.94 25.15
CA GLY A 321 -14.06 -6.35 25.44
C GLY A 321 -15.23 -7.29 25.68
N GLU A 322 -15.98 -7.10 26.78
CA GLU A 322 -16.85 -8.18 27.30
C GLU A 322 -18.36 -7.87 27.30
N TYR A 323 -18.77 -6.66 26.92
CA TYR A 323 -20.20 -6.29 26.79
C TYR A 323 -20.50 -5.76 25.37
N LYS A 324 -21.07 -6.64 24.56
CA LYS A 324 -21.24 -6.49 23.10
C LYS A 324 -22.63 -6.00 22.66
N ASN A 325 -23.63 -5.98 23.57
CA ASN A 325 -25.04 -6.08 23.17
C ASN A 325 -25.85 -4.76 23.12
N ASP A 326 -25.35 -3.64 23.67
CA ASP A 326 -26.17 -2.43 23.93
C ASP A 326 -25.87 -1.22 23.03
N CYS A 327 -25.41 -1.42 21.78
CA CYS A 327 -25.28 -0.33 20.81
C CYS A 327 -25.44 -0.78 19.34
N GLU A 328 -26.57 -0.41 18.72
CA GLU A 328 -26.85 -0.61 17.28
C GLU A 328 -26.06 0.34 16.35
N LEU A 329 -25.42 1.41 16.85
CA LEU A 329 -24.69 2.36 15.99
C LEU A 329 -23.24 1.93 15.69
N LEU A 330 -22.86 0.69 16.03
CA LEU A 330 -21.49 0.16 15.99
C LEU A 330 -21.10 -0.49 14.64
N ASP A 331 -22.04 -0.67 13.71
CA ASP A 331 -21.84 -1.48 12.49
C ASP A 331 -20.89 -0.86 11.43
N LYS A 332 -20.44 0.39 11.61
CA LYS A 332 -19.36 0.93 10.77
C LYS A 332 -18.01 0.49 11.33
N LYS A 333 -17.35 -0.46 10.64
CA LYS A 333 -15.94 -0.85 10.86
C LYS A 333 -15.07 0.42 10.96
N PHE A 334 -14.61 0.72 12.16
CA PHE A 334 -13.56 1.70 12.43
C PHE A 334 -12.22 0.98 12.48
N SER A 335 -11.18 1.59 11.91
CA SER A 335 -9.79 1.13 11.98
C SER A 335 -8.85 2.33 12.13
N SER A 336 -7.67 2.10 12.70
CA SER A 336 -6.62 3.13 12.79
C SER A 336 -6.03 3.42 11.41
N LYS A 337 -5.66 4.68 11.18
CA LYS A 337 -5.16 5.14 9.87
C LYS A 337 -3.76 5.74 9.94
N TRP A 338 -3.06 5.54 8.84
CA TRP A 338 -1.71 5.97 8.51
C TRP A 338 -1.71 7.46 8.07
N HIS A 339 -1.69 8.43 9.01
CA HIS A 339 -1.65 9.89 8.70
C HIS A 339 -0.23 10.47 8.73
N LYS A 340 0.06 11.66 8.16
CA LYS A 340 1.36 12.33 8.35
C LYS A 340 1.53 12.94 9.74
N ILE A 341 2.77 13.07 10.24
CA ILE A 341 3.08 13.82 11.48
C ILE A 341 2.79 15.32 11.31
N GLU A 342 2.99 15.89 10.11
CA GLU A 342 2.59 17.28 9.82
C GLU A 342 1.07 17.51 9.89
N ASP A 343 0.27 16.51 9.46
CA ASP A 343 -1.20 16.57 9.36
C ASP A 343 -1.90 16.23 10.70
N LEU A 344 -1.14 15.89 11.74
CA LEU A 344 -1.61 15.59 13.09
C LEU A 344 -1.55 16.81 14.00
N GLN A 345 -2.60 16.99 14.82
CA GLN A 345 -2.76 18.17 15.67
C GLN A 345 -3.03 17.81 17.14
N LYS A 346 -2.82 18.82 17.99
CA LYS A 346 -3.32 18.88 19.36
C LYS A 346 -4.78 18.42 19.43
N GLY A 347 -5.04 17.36 20.20
CA GLY A 347 -6.36 16.77 20.37
C GLY A 347 -6.59 15.44 19.65
N ASP A 348 -5.83 15.13 18.60
CA ASP A 348 -5.90 13.85 17.88
C ASP A 348 -5.22 12.73 18.68
N PHE A 349 -5.30 11.47 18.24
CA PHE A 349 -4.77 10.32 18.97
C PHE A 349 -3.81 9.48 18.11
N VAL A 350 -2.72 9.01 18.69
CA VAL A 350 -1.75 8.09 18.05
C VAL A 350 -1.82 6.71 18.69
N SER A 351 -1.65 5.66 17.88
CA SER A 351 -1.57 4.28 18.35
C SER A 351 -0.16 4.00 18.91
N LEU A 352 -0.09 3.31 20.05
CA LEU A 352 1.15 2.97 20.73
C LEU A 352 1.40 1.47 20.67
N SER A 353 2.49 1.08 20.01
CA SER A 353 2.91 -0.32 19.94
C SER A 353 3.45 -0.82 21.29
N TYR A 354 3.10 -2.05 21.65
CA TYR A 354 3.54 -2.76 22.85
C TYR A 354 3.71 -4.25 22.50
N PRO A 355 4.79 -4.93 22.92
CA PRO A 355 5.07 -6.27 22.43
C PRO A 355 4.05 -7.30 22.94
N LYS A 356 3.40 -8.02 22.01
CA LYS A 356 2.50 -9.17 22.28
C LYS A 356 3.24 -10.51 22.39
N TYR A 357 4.55 -10.53 22.17
CA TYR A 357 5.43 -11.72 22.33
C TYR A 357 5.36 -12.29 23.76
N ILE A 358 5.32 -13.62 23.87
CA ILE A 358 5.36 -14.36 25.15
C ILE A 358 6.66 -15.16 25.20
N GLY A 359 7.45 -14.93 26.24
CA GLY A 359 8.69 -15.65 26.56
C GLY A 359 8.45 -16.97 27.29
N LYS A 360 9.47 -17.44 28.02
CA LYS A 360 9.43 -18.74 28.72
C LYS A 360 8.46 -18.69 29.92
N ASP A 361 7.59 -19.69 30.08
CA ASP A 361 6.77 -19.87 31.31
C ASP A 361 7.57 -20.44 32.50
N THR A 362 8.86 -20.76 32.31
CA THR A 362 9.74 -21.36 33.32
C THR A 362 11.20 -21.05 32.99
N ILE A 363 11.98 -20.78 34.03
CA ILE A 363 13.41 -20.49 33.94
C ILE A 363 14.18 -21.35 34.95
N TYR A 364 15.47 -21.60 34.72
CA TYR A 364 16.32 -22.32 35.67
C TYR A 364 17.38 -21.38 36.24
N ILE A 365 17.60 -21.42 37.55
CA ILE A 365 18.59 -20.57 38.24
C ILE A 365 20.00 -20.81 37.67
N SER A 366 20.32 -22.04 37.28
CA SER A 366 21.56 -22.44 36.59
C SER A 366 21.93 -21.54 35.42
N ASP A 367 20.93 -21.04 34.69
CA ASP A 367 21.11 -20.32 33.43
C ASP A 367 21.62 -18.88 33.67
N TYR A 368 21.55 -18.41 34.92
CA TYR A 368 21.90 -17.06 35.36
C TYR A 368 23.06 -17.03 36.37
N VAL A 369 23.67 -18.16 36.74
CA VAL A 369 24.72 -18.19 37.77
C VAL A 369 26.03 -18.77 37.21
N THR A 370 26.70 -17.95 36.40
CA THR A 370 27.91 -18.23 35.61
C THR A 370 29.19 -18.37 36.46
N THR A 371 29.24 -19.36 37.36
CA THR A 371 30.43 -19.64 38.18
C THR A 371 30.89 -21.09 38.09
N LYS A 372 32.22 -21.31 38.00
CA LYS A 372 32.85 -22.62 37.72
C LYS A 372 32.66 -23.70 38.80
N ASN A 373 32.05 -23.37 39.95
CA ASN A 373 31.95 -24.24 41.13
C ASN A 373 30.50 -24.60 41.49
N ILE A 374 29.57 -24.62 40.53
CA ILE A 374 28.16 -24.98 40.75
C ILE A 374 27.86 -26.40 40.22
N VAL A 375 26.97 -27.11 40.93
CA VAL A 375 26.43 -28.41 40.54
C VAL A 375 24.91 -28.37 40.64
N VAL A 376 24.23 -28.98 39.65
CA VAL A 376 22.79 -29.23 39.66
C VAL A 376 22.56 -30.73 39.85
N HIS A 377 21.72 -31.11 40.82
CA HIS A 377 21.35 -32.50 41.09
C HIS A 377 19.89 -32.58 41.54
N LYS A 378 19.08 -33.46 40.95
CA LYS A 378 17.65 -33.66 41.29
C LYS A 378 16.84 -32.35 41.45
N ASN A 379 17.00 -31.42 40.51
CA ASN A 379 16.39 -30.08 40.53
C ASN A 379 16.76 -29.17 41.72
N LYS A 380 17.83 -29.49 42.45
CA LYS A 380 18.52 -28.58 43.37
C LYS A 380 19.82 -28.06 42.74
N ILE A 381 20.21 -26.83 43.07
CA ILE A 381 21.44 -26.18 42.63
C ILE A 381 22.23 -25.66 43.85
N MET A 382 23.55 -25.89 43.84
CA MET A 382 24.43 -25.63 44.99
C MET A 382 25.91 -25.49 44.59
N PHE A 383 26.72 -24.93 45.50
CA PHE A 383 28.16 -24.83 45.31
C PHE A 383 28.90 -26.12 45.68
N LYS A 384 29.83 -26.54 44.83
CA LYS A 384 30.81 -27.61 45.07
C LYS A 384 31.97 -27.05 45.92
N ARG A 385 32.11 -27.55 47.14
CA ARG A 385 33.26 -27.23 48.01
C ARG A 385 34.49 -28.01 47.53
N SER A 386 35.63 -27.36 47.40
CA SER A 386 36.91 -28.05 47.20
C SER A 386 37.42 -28.56 48.55
N SER A 387 37.50 -29.87 48.71
CA SER A 387 38.11 -30.53 49.86
C SER A 387 39.29 -31.36 49.40
N SER A 388 40.47 -31.06 49.93
CA SER A 388 41.61 -31.98 49.92
C SER A 388 41.28 -33.28 50.67
N SER A 389 41.94 -34.37 50.28
CA SER A 389 42.03 -35.68 50.96
C SER A 389 40.71 -36.46 51.25
N PHE A 390 40.56 -37.54 50.48
CA PHE A 390 40.15 -38.90 50.89
C PHE A 390 38.69 -39.28 51.24
N TYR A 391 38.42 -40.55 50.90
CA TYR A 391 37.30 -41.43 51.22
C TYR A 391 35.93 -41.28 50.52
N SER A 392 35.24 -42.42 50.47
CA SER A 392 34.30 -42.81 49.42
C SER A 392 32.98 -43.34 49.99
N SER A 393 31.86 -42.86 49.46
CA SER A 393 30.58 -43.56 49.32
C SER A 393 29.54 -42.59 48.74
N GLU A 394 28.49 -43.07 48.08
CA GLU A 394 27.47 -42.18 47.49
C GLU A 394 26.72 -41.33 48.53
N ARG A 395 26.77 -41.70 49.81
CA ARG A 395 26.24 -40.90 50.93
C ARG A 395 27.08 -39.66 51.25
N SER A 396 28.34 -39.55 50.80
CA SER A 396 29.20 -38.41 51.15
C SER A 396 28.95 -37.14 50.33
N PHE A 397 28.22 -37.22 49.21
CA PHE A 397 28.02 -36.10 48.27
C PHE A 397 27.39 -34.85 48.93
N PHE A 398 26.64 -35.05 50.02
CA PHE A 398 25.93 -33.99 50.76
C PHE A 398 26.76 -33.35 51.89
N ASN A 399 27.82 -34.00 52.38
CA ASN A 399 28.40 -33.73 53.70
C ASN A 399 29.32 -32.49 53.81
N ASN A 400 29.25 -31.53 52.88
CA ASN A 400 29.94 -30.25 53.01
C ASN A 400 29.37 -29.10 52.15
N GLN A 401 28.06 -29.14 51.87
CA GLN A 401 27.42 -28.26 50.90
C GLN A 401 26.72 -27.04 51.53
N ILE A 402 26.74 -25.92 50.82
CA ILE A 402 25.93 -24.73 51.10
C ILE A 402 24.46 -25.03 50.74
N LEU A 403 23.51 -24.45 51.50
CA LEU A 403 22.06 -24.66 51.37
C LEU A 403 21.58 -24.78 49.91
N SER A 404 20.92 -25.90 49.61
CA SER A 404 20.47 -26.24 48.26
C SER A 404 19.19 -25.50 47.88
N VAL A 405 19.21 -24.70 46.82
CA VAL A 405 18.01 -23.99 46.33
C VAL A 405 17.38 -24.74 45.16
N LYS A 406 16.08 -24.56 44.97
CA LYS A 406 15.31 -25.12 43.84
C LYS A 406 15.79 -24.51 42.51
N ASN A 407 16.20 -25.34 41.55
CA ASN A 407 16.74 -24.83 40.28
C ASN A 407 15.64 -24.36 39.31
N LYS A 408 14.60 -25.19 39.07
CA LYS A 408 13.48 -24.86 38.18
C LYS A 408 12.48 -23.93 38.87
N ILE A 409 12.37 -22.70 38.38
CA ILE A 409 11.45 -21.67 38.84
C ILE A 409 10.39 -21.43 37.76
N LYS A 410 9.12 -21.59 38.12
CA LYS A 410 7.99 -21.26 37.23
C LYS A 410 7.74 -19.76 37.27
N LEU A 411 7.47 -19.15 36.11
CA LEU A 411 7.00 -17.77 36.06
C LEU A 411 5.48 -17.75 36.27
N ASP A 412 5.07 -17.85 37.53
CA ASP A 412 3.67 -17.81 37.95
C ASP A 412 3.36 -16.57 38.82
N SER A 413 2.09 -16.46 39.26
CA SER A 413 1.61 -15.32 40.05
C SER A 413 2.41 -15.07 41.33
N ASP A 414 2.87 -16.15 41.99
CA ASP A 414 3.59 -16.08 43.26
C ASP A 414 5.02 -15.54 43.03
N PHE A 415 5.71 -16.07 42.02
CA PHE A 415 7.04 -15.58 41.65
C PHE A 415 6.99 -14.12 41.16
N MET A 416 6.00 -13.78 40.35
CA MET A 416 5.79 -12.40 39.87
C MET A 416 5.51 -11.44 41.04
N LEU A 417 4.69 -11.85 42.03
CA LEU A 417 4.40 -11.04 43.22
C LEU A 417 5.66 -10.84 44.08
N LEU A 418 6.44 -11.89 44.35
CA LEU A 418 7.70 -11.79 45.11
C LEU A 418 8.71 -10.87 44.40
N LEU A 419 8.83 -10.97 43.08
CA LEU A 419 9.70 -10.09 42.30
C LEU A 419 9.20 -8.64 42.29
N GLY A 420 7.88 -8.41 42.32
CA GLY A 420 7.29 -7.10 42.51
C GLY A 420 7.65 -6.48 43.88
N TYR A 421 7.55 -7.24 44.97
CA TYR A 421 8.03 -6.82 46.28
C TYR A 421 9.54 -6.53 46.28
N PHE A 422 10.35 -7.32 45.56
CA PHE A 422 11.79 -7.08 45.45
C PHE A 422 12.12 -5.80 44.65
N LEU A 423 11.34 -5.48 43.61
CA LEU A 423 11.56 -4.27 42.81
C LEU A 423 11.37 -2.97 43.61
N ALA A 424 10.42 -2.94 44.55
CA ALA A 424 10.30 -1.90 45.56
C ALA A 424 11.36 -2.11 46.68
N GLU A 425 11.00 -2.88 47.71
CA GLU A 425 11.68 -2.98 49.02
C GLU A 425 12.94 -3.86 49.05
N GLY A 426 13.32 -4.47 47.92
CA GLY A 426 14.43 -5.40 47.83
C GLY A 426 15.80 -4.76 47.54
N TYR A 427 16.86 -5.25 48.19
CA TYR A 427 18.25 -4.96 47.83
C TYR A 427 19.15 -6.21 47.90
N ILE A 428 20.31 -6.15 47.23
CA ILE A 428 21.33 -7.20 47.23
C ILE A 428 22.55 -6.71 48.01
N SER A 429 23.14 -7.54 48.85
CA SER A 429 24.35 -7.21 49.62
C SER A 429 25.55 -6.89 48.71
N LYS A 430 26.51 -6.09 49.22
CA LYS A 430 27.71 -5.69 48.46
C LYS A 430 28.54 -6.89 47.98
N ASP A 431 28.59 -7.96 48.77
CA ASP A 431 29.36 -9.18 48.46
C ASP A 431 28.59 -10.17 47.57
N VAL A 432 27.36 -9.79 47.16
CA VAL A 432 26.41 -10.58 46.37
C VAL A 432 26.22 -11.98 46.99
N ASN A 433 26.02 -12.00 48.31
CA ASN A 433 25.85 -13.22 49.12
C ASN A 433 24.46 -13.35 49.77
N GLN A 434 23.64 -12.31 49.67
CA GLN A 434 22.36 -12.18 50.34
C GLN A 434 21.43 -11.25 49.56
N ILE A 435 20.14 -11.59 49.48
CA ILE A 435 19.08 -10.61 49.20
C ILE A 435 18.33 -10.26 50.49
N THR A 436 17.86 -9.02 50.59
CA THR A 436 17.07 -8.53 51.73
C THR A 436 15.88 -7.73 51.25
N PHE A 437 14.71 -7.96 51.84
CA PHE A 437 13.52 -7.13 51.71
C PHE A 437 13.34 -6.33 53.00
N THR A 438 13.02 -5.04 52.92
CA THR A 438 12.90 -4.15 54.08
C THR A 438 11.51 -3.53 54.13
N PHE A 439 10.62 -4.08 54.95
CA PHE A 439 9.26 -3.56 55.15
C PHE A 439 9.17 -2.69 56.40
N GLY A 440 8.12 -1.86 56.52
CA GLY A 440 7.80 -1.27 57.82
C GLY A 440 7.29 -2.33 58.79
N SER A 441 7.67 -2.31 60.07
CA SER A 441 7.30 -3.34 61.07
C SER A 441 5.78 -3.41 61.38
N LYS A 442 4.95 -2.59 60.72
CA LYS A 442 3.47 -2.66 60.76
C LYS A 442 2.86 -3.33 59.53
N GLU A 443 3.64 -3.65 58.50
CA GLU A 443 3.20 -4.30 57.26
C GLU A 443 3.25 -5.84 57.39
N ILE A 444 2.76 -6.36 58.52
CA ILE A 444 2.85 -7.77 58.94
C ILE A 444 2.40 -8.72 57.82
N ASN A 445 1.27 -8.43 57.18
CA ASN A 445 0.72 -9.24 56.08
C ASN A 445 1.70 -9.39 54.89
N TYR A 446 2.50 -8.35 54.58
CA TYR A 446 3.49 -8.42 53.50
C TYR A 446 4.78 -9.11 53.96
N ILE A 447 5.12 -9.00 55.25
CA ILE A 447 6.24 -9.72 55.87
C ILE A 447 5.99 -11.23 55.85
N GLU A 448 4.82 -11.66 56.34
CA GLU A 448 4.40 -13.07 56.34
C GLU A 448 4.25 -13.62 54.91
N GLN A 449 3.58 -12.87 54.01
CA GLN A 449 3.46 -13.29 52.61
C GLN A 449 4.83 -13.42 51.93
N THR A 450 5.76 -12.50 52.19
CA THR A 450 7.12 -12.58 51.62
C THR A 450 7.90 -13.78 52.18
N LYS A 451 7.77 -14.11 53.47
CA LYS A 451 8.34 -15.35 54.04
C LYS A 451 7.83 -16.59 53.30
N LEU A 452 6.51 -16.75 53.24
CA LEU A 452 5.85 -17.91 52.60
C LEU A 452 6.20 -18.04 51.12
N LEU A 453 6.30 -16.91 50.40
CA LEU A 453 6.72 -16.89 48.99
C LEU A 453 8.17 -17.36 48.83
N ILE A 454 9.11 -16.85 49.64
CA ILE A 454 10.53 -17.27 49.58
C ILE A 454 10.67 -18.78 49.81
N GLU A 455 9.99 -19.31 50.83
CA GLU A 455 9.99 -20.74 51.18
C GLU A 455 9.42 -21.58 50.03
N LYS A 456 8.22 -21.25 49.54
CA LYS A 456 7.54 -21.97 48.44
C LYS A 456 8.31 -21.97 47.12
N ILE A 457 8.98 -20.85 46.82
CA ILE A 457 9.68 -20.63 45.55
C ILE A 457 11.08 -21.25 45.58
N PHE A 458 11.89 -20.99 46.62
CA PHE A 458 13.30 -21.36 46.64
C PHE A 458 13.63 -22.57 47.52
N ASP A 459 12.74 -22.94 48.43
CA ASP A 459 12.91 -24.00 49.43
C ASP A 459 14.08 -23.69 50.39
N ILE A 460 14.02 -22.48 50.98
CA ILE A 460 14.86 -21.92 52.06
C ILE A 460 13.97 -21.05 52.97
N GLU A 461 14.13 -21.18 54.29
CA GLU A 461 13.56 -20.24 55.27
C GLU A 461 14.40 -18.94 55.35
N PRO A 462 13.79 -17.75 55.26
CA PRO A 462 14.50 -16.48 55.44
C PRO A 462 14.69 -16.11 56.92
N ASN A 463 15.83 -15.49 57.22
CA ASN A 463 16.11 -14.89 58.53
C ASN A 463 15.36 -13.55 58.67
N ILE A 464 14.53 -13.38 59.70
CA ILE A 464 13.75 -12.15 59.93
C ILE A 464 14.33 -11.39 61.12
N LYS A 465 14.59 -10.08 60.92
CA LYS A 465 15.15 -9.21 61.95
C LYS A 465 14.42 -7.85 61.98
N GLU A 466 13.88 -7.51 63.14
CA GLU A 466 13.38 -6.16 63.42
C GLU A 466 14.55 -5.22 63.77
N ASN A 467 14.48 -3.98 63.31
CA ASN A 467 15.49 -2.94 63.50
C ASN A 467 14.93 -1.82 64.41
N ARG A 468 15.85 -1.03 64.99
CA ARG A 468 15.52 0.06 65.95
C ARG A 468 14.80 1.26 65.32
N ASP A 469 14.63 1.27 64.00
CA ASP A 469 13.96 2.32 63.22
C ASP A 469 12.50 1.96 62.86
N ASN A 470 11.98 0.82 63.34
CA ASN A 470 10.69 0.23 62.96
C ASN A 470 10.63 -0.27 61.50
N SER A 471 11.78 -0.70 60.96
CA SER A 471 11.85 -1.57 59.79
C SER A 471 12.05 -3.05 60.18
N THR A 472 11.52 -3.96 59.37
CA THR A 472 11.72 -5.40 59.51
C THR A 472 12.36 -5.95 58.25
N ASN A 473 13.57 -6.51 58.39
CA ASN A 473 14.37 -7.07 57.32
C ASN A 473 14.13 -8.57 57.18
N ILE A 474 13.77 -9.02 55.99
CA ILE A 474 13.67 -10.44 55.60
C ILE A 474 14.90 -10.78 54.75
N MET A 475 15.78 -11.62 55.26
CA MET A 475 17.14 -11.82 54.78
C MET A 475 17.36 -13.25 54.29
N VAL A 476 17.64 -13.40 53.00
CA VAL A 476 17.94 -14.70 52.37
C VAL A 476 19.45 -14.79 52.13
N HIS A 477 20.15 -15.46 53.03
CA HIS A 477 21.61 -15.66 52.97
C HIS A 477 22.00 -16.76 51.95
N SER A 478 21.73 -16.53 50.67
CA SER A 478 22.16 -17.40 49.58
C SER A 478 22.80 -16.61 48.44
N LYS A 479 24.10 -16.87 48.20
CA LYS A 479 24.85 -16.32 47.06
C LYS A 479 24.27 -16.75 45.70
N ILE A 480 23.62 -17.92 45.63
CA ILE A 480 22.97 -18.37 44.39
C ILE A 480 21.73 -17.51 44.10
N ILE A 481 20.89 -17.26 45.11
CA ILE A 481 19.71 -16.38 44.97
C ILE A 481 20.14 -14.93 44.73
N ALA A 482 21.19 -14.46 45.40
CA ALA A 482 21.73 -13.11 45.19
C ALA A 482 22.24 -12.89 43.75
N LEU A 483 22.95 -13.87 43.16
CA LEU A 483 23.37 -13.82 41.75
C LEU A 483 22.17 -13.93 40.80
N PHE A 484 21.19 -14.80 41.09
CA PHE A 484 19.97 -14.94 40.30
C PHE A 484 19.16 -13.62 40.23
N PHE A 485 18.90 -12.97 41.37
CA PHE A 485 18.22 -11.67 41.39
C PHE A 485 19.08 -10.57 40.74
N PHE A 486 20.41 -10.63 40.86
CA PHE A 486 21.30 -9.68 40.19
C PHE A 486 21.17 -9.75 38.66
N GLU A 487 21.09 -10.94 38.06
CA GLU A 487 20.88 -11.07 36.60
C GLU A 487 19.42 -10.84 36.16
N LEU A 488 18.42 -11.13 37.00
CA LEU A 488 17.01 -10.86 36.68
C LEU A 488 16.65 -9.37 36.70
N VAL A 489 17.18 -8.62 37.67
CA VAL A 489 16.77 -7.24 37.95
C VAL A 489 17.88 -6.25 38.32
N GLY A 490 19.14 -6.67 38.50
CA GLY A 490 20.25 -5.80 38.90
C GLY A 490 20.27 -5.43 40.40
N THR A 491 21.15 -4.49 40.76
CA THR A 491 21.28 -3.97 42.15
C THR A 491 21.42 -2.45 42.21
N GLY A 492 20.83 -1.84 43.24
CA GLY A 492 20.66 -0.39 43.37
C GLY A 492 19.39 0.11 42.66
N PHE A 493 18.54 0.87 43.36
CA PHE A 493 17.23 1.30 42.83
C PHE A 493 17.33 2.08 41.51
N ASP A 494 18.37 2.90 41.35
CA ASP A 494 18.70 3.67 40.15
C ASP A 494 19.07 2.80 38.93
N LYS A 495 19.48 1.55 39.17
CA LYS A 495 19.97 0.60 38.16
C LYS A 495 19.04 -0.59 37.93
N LYS A 496 18.05 -0.82 38.81
CA LYS A 496 17.08 -1.91 38.66
C LYS A 496 16.45 -1.89 37.25
N ILE A 497 16.48 -3.01 36.55
CA ILE A 497 15.92 -3.14 35.20
C ILE A 497 15.50 -4.60 34.97
N LEU A 498 14.26 -4.84 34.54
CA LEU A 498 13.77 -6.19 34.28
C LEU A 498 14.46 -6.77 33.05
N ASN A 499 14.95 -8.01 33.15
CA ASN A 499 15.44 -8.75 31.99
C ASN A 499 14.29 -9.18 31.05
N ASN A 500 14.63 -9.71 29.87
CA ASN A 500 13.67 -10.06 28.84
C ASN A 500 12.75 -11.25 29.21
N ASP A 501 13.26 -12.24 29.94
CA ASP A 501 12.44 -13.38 30.41
C ASP A 501 11.29 -12.93 31.33
N ILE A 502 11.54 -11.93 32.19
CA ILE A 502 10.48 -11.34 33.02
C ILE A 502 9.62 -10.35 32.23
N LEU A 503 10.24 -9.43 31.46
CA LEU A 503 9.56 -8.38 30.71
C LEU A 503 8.58 -8.93 29.66
N PHE A 504 8.90 -10.08 29.07
CA PHE A 504 8.07 -10.74 28.06
C PHE A 504 7.34 -12.01 28.54
N SER A 505 7.37 -12.32 29.84
CA SER A 505 6.57 -13.42 30.41
C SER A 505 5.05 -13.24 30.21
N ASN A 506 4.28 -14.31 30.42
CA ASN A 506 2.84 -14.36 30.15
C ASN A 506 2.06 -13.20 30.83
N PRO A 507 1.37 -12.33 30.08
CA PRO A 507 0.74 -11.13 30.65
C PRO A 507 -0.30 -11.39 31.75
N LYS A 508 -0.91 -12.58 31.79
CA LYS A 508 -1.86 -12.97 32.84
C LYS A 508 -1.21 -13.05 34.22
N VAL A 509 0.06 -13.47 34.30
CA VAL A 509 0.81 -13.54 35.58
C VAL A 509 1.56 -12.25 35.88
N GLN A 510 2.00 -11.50 34.84
CA GLN A 510 2.67 -10.20 35.00
C GLN A 510 1.83 -9.17 35.78
N LYS A 511 0.49 -9.30 35.77
CA LYS A 511 -0.43 -8.51 36.62
C LYS A 511 -0.02 -8.52 38.10
N ASN A 512 0.50 -9.65 38.60
CA ASN A 512 0.93 -9.81 40.00
C ASN A 512 2.25 -9.10 40.32
N LEU A 513 3.13 -8.92 39.33
CA LEU A 513 4.34 -8.11 39.48
C LEU A 513 3.97 -6.64 39.70
N LEU A 514 3.05 -6.11 38.88
CA LEU A 514 2.51 -4.76 39.09
C LEU A 514 1.85 -4.61 40.47
N ILE A 515 1.08 -5.62 40.91
CA ILE A 515 0.50 -5.63 42.27
C ILE A 515 1.61 -5.57 43.33
N GLY A 516 2.67 -6.38 43.23
CA GLY A 516 3.79 -6.37 44.18
C GLY A 516 4.52 -5.03 44.27
N VAL A 517 4.82 -4.39 43.13
CA VAL A 517 5.46 -3.06 43.14
C VAL A 517 4.54 -2.00 43.75
N ILE A 518 3.24 -2.02 43.43
CA ILE A 518 2.27 -1.08 44.03
C ILE A 518 2.03 -1.38 45.52
N ARG A 519 2.19 -2.63 45.96
CA ARG A 519 2.15 -2.99 47.39
C ARG A 519 3.42 -2.60 48.17
N GLY A 520 4.52 -2.25 47.52
CA GLY A 520 5.64 -1.50 48.11
C GLY A 520 5.44 0.01 47.92
N ASP A 521 6.10 0.52 46.87
CA ASP A 521 6.20 1.93 46.42
C ASP A 521 4.87 2.64 46.05
N GLY A 522 3.73 1.95 46.06
CA GLY A 522 2.47 2.48 45.53
C GLY A 522 1.72 3.42 46.47
N CYS A 523 1.50 4.65 46.02
CA CYS A 523 0.61 5.59 46.70
C CYS A 523 -0.84 5.40 46.23
N ALA A 524 -1.76 5.13 47.16
CA ALA A 524 -3.19 5.16 46.90
C ALA A 524 -3.69 6.61 46.85
N LEU A 525 -4.40 6.98 45.78
CA LEU A 525 -5.00 8.29 45.55
C LEU A 525 -6.52 8.12 45.30
N GLU A 526 -7.27 9.22 45.38
CA GLU A 526 -8.73 9.17 45.21
C GLU A 526 -9.19 8.47 43.92
N GLU A 527 -8.46 8.63 42.81
CA GLU A 527 -8.81 8.06 41.49
C GLU A 527 -8.06 6.77 41.11
N GLY A 528 -7.32 6.13 42.03
CA GLY A 528 -6.55 4.90 41.78
C GLY A 528 -5.14 4.92 42.39
N TYR A 529 -4.21 4.13 41.85
CA TYR A 529 -2.84 4.08 42.34
C TYR A 529 -1.88 4.96 41.55
N GLN A 530 -0.85 5.47 42.22
CA GLN A 530 0.31 6.12 41.63
C GLN A 530 1.62 5.51 42.18
N LEU A 531 2.36 4.82 41.32
CA LEU A 531 3.79 4.60 41.53
C LEU A 531 4.56 5.88 41.25
N THR A 532 5.63 6.14 42.01
CA THR A 532 6.53 7.28 41.80
C THR A 532 7.97 6.81 41.90
N MET A 533 8.70 6.81 40.78
CA MET A 533 10.07 6.29 40.71
C MET A 533 11.02 7.33 40.13
N SER A 534 12.24 7.39 40.67
CA SER A 534 13.35 8.15 40.08
C SER A 534 14.03 7.39 38.92
N ASN A 535 13.95 6.05 38.93
CA ASN A 535 14.45 5.19 37.86
C ASN A 535 13.52 5.22 36.63
N GLU A 536 13.96 5.91 35.58
CA GLU A 536 13.21 6.10 34.34
C GLU A 536 13.16 4.83 33.46
N LYS A 537 14.10 3.89 33.60
CA LYS A 537 14.10 2.64 32.82
C LYS A 537 13.04 1.68 33.33
N LEU A 538 13.04 1.44 34.64
CA LEU A 538 12.12 0.50 35.28
C LEU A 538 10.66 0.96 35.14
N ILE A 539 10.36 2.25 35.34
CA ILE A 539 8.98 2.73 35.22
C ILE A 539 8.42 2.64 33.79
N LYS A 540 9.28 2.76 32.75
CA LYS A 540 8.90 2.50 31.36
C LYS A 540 8.58 1.02 31.12
N GLN A 541 9.34 0.10 31.73
CA GLN A 541 9.04 -1.33 31.68
C GLN A 541 7.74 -1.68 32.40
N LEU A 542 7.46 -1.09 33.56
CA LEU A 542 6.20 -1.28 34.28
C LEU A 542 5.00 -0.71 33.51
N PHE A 543 5.17 0.41 32.79
CA PHE A 543 4.18 0.95 31.86
C PHE A 543 3.93 0.00 30.67
N GLU A 544 4.98 -0.55 30.05
CA GLU A 544 4.88 -1.53 28.97
C GLU A 544 4.19 -2.83 29.45
N ILE A 545 4.51 -3.32 30.65
CA ILE A 545 3.83 -4.46 31.27
C ILE A 545 2.36 -4.15 31.54
N ALA A 546 2.01 -2.95 32.01
CA ALA A 546 0.61 -2.56 32.20
C ALA A 546 -0.19 -2.56 30.88
N LEU A 547 0.43 -2.16 29.76
CA LEU A 547 -0.19 -2.30 28.43
C LEU A 547 -0.34 -3.77 28.02
N ARG A 548 0.69 -4.60 28.22
CA ARG A 548 0.63 -6.06 27.96
C ARG A 548 -0.47 -6.75 28.77
N CYS A 549 -0.64 -6.37 30.03
CA CYS A 549 -1.71 -6.87 30.92
C CYS A 549 -3.11 -6.36 30.54
N GLY A 550 -3.26 -5.56 29.47
CA GLY A 550 -4.54 -5.00 29.06
C GLY A 550 -5.09 -3.95 30.04
N LEU A 551 -4.22 -3.26 30.79
CA LEU A 551 -4.59 -2.11 31.62
C LEU A 551 -4.54 -0.81 30.81
N SER A 552 -4.93 0.31 31.39
CA SER A 552 -5.03 1.61 30.74
C SER A 552 -4.10 2.64 31.44
N PRO A 553 -2.79 2.35 31.54
CA PRO A 553 -1.86 3.10 32.36
C PRO A 553 -1.62 4.53 31.86
N TYR A 554 -1.28 5.44 32.77
CA TYR A 554 -0.91 6.81 32.45
C TYR A 554 0.40 7.20 33.13
N MET A 555 1.40 7.61 32.34
CA MET A 555 2.72 7.99 32.86
C MET A 555 2.96 9.50 32.73
N LYS A 556 3.64 10.11 33.71
CA LYS A 556 3.94 11.56 33.70
C LYS A 556 5.28 11.84 34.39
N ARG A 557 6.09 12.75 33.84
CA ARG A 557 7.29 13.27 34.52
C ARG A 557 6.98 14.48 35.39
N ASP A 558 7.72 14.61 36.49
CA ASP A 558 7.69 15.80 37.34
C ASP A 558 8.24 17.03 36.59
N ALA A 559 7.57 18.18 36.70
CA ALA A 559 7.97 19.39 35.95
C ALA A 559 9.27 19.99 36.50
N LYS A 560 9.39 20.06 37.83
CA LYS A 560 10.55 20.54 38.58
C LYS A 560 11.15 19.42 39.42
N LYS A 561 12.46 19.49 39.64
CA LYS A 561 13.18 18.63 40.58
C LYS A 561 12.75 18.98 42.01
N HIS A 562 12.46 18.00 42.86
CA HIS A 562 12.27 18.28 44.30
C HIS A 562 13.58 18.77 44.93
N LYS A 563 13.51 19.64 45.95
CA LYS A 563 14.68 20.33 46.53
C LYS A 563 15.81 19.38 46.96
N TYR A 564 15.45 18.20 47.44
CA TYR A 564 16.39 17.17 47.94
C TYR A 564 16.61 16.00 46.96
N ALA A 565 16.01 16.02 45.77
CA ALA A 565 16.18 14.96 44.78
C ALA A 565 17.39 15.20 43.87
N THR A 566 18.03 14.13 43.40
CA THR A 566 19.14 14.17 42.43
C THR A 566 18.64 14.25 40.98
N ILE A 567 17.48 13.67 40.67
CA ILE A 567 16.85 13.64 39.33
C ILE A 567 15.34 13.92 39.41
N LYS A 568 14.70 14.22 38.26
CA LYS A 568 13.23 14.41 38.18
C LYS A 568 12.52 13.06 38.24
N ALA A 569 11.59 12.90 39.17
CA ALA A 569 10.77 11.70 39.30
C ALA A 569 9.84 11.51 38.07
N SER A 570 9.41 10.27 37.88
CA SER A 570 8.33 9.89 36.98
C SER A 570 7.26 9.15 37.75
N HIS A 571 6.01 9.30 37.34
CA HIS A 571 4.84 8.70 37.98
C HIS A 571 4.12 7.80 36.99
N LEU A 572 3.69 6.63 37.45
CA LEU A 572 2.86 5.69 36.69
C LEU A 572 1.55 5.52 37.46
N LYS A 573 0.46 5.97 36.85
CA LYS A 573 -0.90 5.91 37.39
C LYS A 573 -1.69 4.80 36.72
N ILE A 574 -2.49 4.08 37.52
CA ILE A 574 -3.50 3.12 37.04
C ILE A 574 -4.81 3.52 37.74
N SER A 575 -5.82 3.92 36.97
CA SER A 575 -7.04 4.50 37.54
C SER A 575 -8.03 3.42 37.97
N SER A 576 -8.64 3.63 39.15
CA SER A 576 -9.81 2.87 39.63
C SER A 576 -11.02 2.99 38.69
N ARG A 577 -11.00 4.00 37.80
CA ARG A 577 -12.05 4.34 36.86
C ARG A 577 -11.91 3.65 35.51
N GLU A 578 -10.68 3.36 35.06
CA GLU A 578 -10.44 2.55 33.86
C GLU A 578 -10.29 1.07 34.20
N ASP A 579 -9.41 0.75 35.15
CA ASP A 579 -8.95 -0.63 35.40
C ASP A 579 -9.40 -1.10 36.79
N LYS A 580 -10.71 -0.95 37.09
CA LYS A 580 -11.31 -1.18 38.43
C LYS A 580 -10.88 -2.51 39.06
N GLU A 581 -10.92 -3.61 38.31
CA GLU A 581 -10.56 -4.94 38.81
C GLU A 581 -9.08 -5.08 39.16
N PHE A 582 -8.21 -4.40 38.42
CA PHE A 582 -6.79 -4.34 38.78
C PHE A 582 -6.63 -3.62 40.13
N VAL A 583 -7.26 -2.45 40.28
CA VAL A 583 -7.22 -1.66 41.51
C VAL A 583 -7.79 -2.43 42.71
N LEU A 584 -8.87 -3.20 42.50
CA LEU A 584 -9.40 -4.13 43.51
C LEU A 584 -8.37 -5.21 43.91
N SER A 585 -7.68 -5.83 42.94
CA SER A 585 -6.67 -6.86 43.23
C SER A 585 -5.39 -6.38 43.93
N VAL A 586 -5.11 -5.06 43.96
CA VAL A 586 -3.93 -4.51 44.66
C VAL A 586 -4.10 -4.51 46.18
N ASP A 587 -5.30 -4.23 46.69
CA ASP A 587 -5.69 -4.27 48.11
C ASP A 587 -4.99 -3.26 49.07
N LYS A 588 -3.73 -2.84 48.84
CA LYS A 588 -2.99 -1.89 49.71
C LYS A 588 -3.72 -0.53 49.80
N ASN A 589 -4.20 -0.18 50.99
CA ASN A 589 -4.85 1.11 51.26
C ASN A 589 -6.06 1.41 50.36
N ILE A 590 -6.77 0.38 49.89
CA ILE A 590 -7.89 0.53 48.96
C ILE A 590 -9.06 1.36 49.51
N GLN A 591 -9.21 1.42 50.84
CA GLN A 591 -10.15 2.28 51.55
C GLN A 591 -9.91 3.79 51.33
N ASN A 592 -8.73 4.18 50.84
CA ASN A 592 -8.40 5.57 50.50
C ASN A 592 -8.82 5.94 49.05
N ILE A 593 -9.31 4.98 48.26
CA ILE A 593 -9.67 5.15 46.85
C ILE A 593 -11.17 5.38 46.72
N LYS A 594 -11.55 6.48 46.07
CA LYS A 594 -12.96 6.84 45.81
C LYS A 594 -13.35 6.32 44.42
N PHE A 595 -14.15 5.26 44.37
CA PHE A 595 -14.66 4.67 43.12
C PHE A 595 -15.76 5.54 42.46
N ASN A 596 -15.40 6.77 42.10
CA ASN A 596 -16.31 7.83 41.72
C ASN A 596 -16.67 7.77 40.21
N GLN A 597 -17.91 7.39 39.90
CA GLN A 597 -18.33 7.10 38.52
C GLN A 597 -18.66 8.35 37.69
N THR A 598 -19.12 9.43 38.34
CA THR A 598 -19.85 10.55 37.72
C THR A 598 -18.98 11.75 37.29
N ALA A 599 -17.69 11.78 37.61
CA ALA A 599 -16.82 12.93 37.31
C ALA A 599 -16.68 13.18 35.78
N LYS A 600 -16.75 14.44 35.33
CA LYS A 600 -16.50 14.81 33.93
C LYS A 600 -15.05 14.50 33.54
N SER A 601 -14.84 13.49 32.69
CA SER A 601 -13.53 13.16 32.13
C SER A 601 -13.22 14.04 30.91
N THR A 602 -11.95 14.39 30.71
CA THR A 602 -11.40 14.68 29.38
C THR A 602 -10.70 13.43 28.89
N LEU A 603 -11.08 12.89 27.71
CA LEU A 603 -10.43 11.70 27.19
C LEU A 603 -8.93 11.99 26.91
N ARG A 604 -8.06 11.11 27.41
CA ARG A 604 -6.59 11.20 27.29
C ARG A 604 -5.98 10.03 26.53
N TYR A 605 -6.60 8.86 26.64
CA TYR A 605 -6.21 7.60 26.01
C TYR A 605 -7.41 6.64 26.00
N PHE A 606 -7.37 5.62 25.15
CA PHE A 606 -8.37 4.52 25.14
C PHE A 606 -7.82 3.26 24.46
N TRP A 607 -8.55 2.16 24.60
CA TRP A 607 -8.29 0.90 23.90
C TRP A 607 -9.36 0.66 22.84
N PHE A 608 -8.95 0.27 21.64
CA PHE A 608 -9.84 -0.09 20.54
C PHE A 608 -9.15 -1.14 19.65
N ASP A 609 -9.88 -2.20 19.27
CA ASP A 609 -9.42 -3.36 18.49
C ASP A 609 -8.00 -3.90 18.84
N ASN A 610 -7.74 -4.12 20.13
CA ASN A 610 -6.43 -4.56 20.65
C ASN A 610 -5.23 -3.65 20.31
N GLU A 611 -5.50 -2.38 19.97
CA GLU A 611 -4.57 -1.25 19.95
C GLU A 611 -4.86 -0.26 21.09
N TYR A 612 -3.85 0.50 21.49
CA TYR A 612 -3.94 1.49 22.56
C TYR A 612 -3.59 2.88 22.05
N PHE A 613 -4.52 3.82 22.17
CA PHE A 613 -4.43 5.16 21.61
C PHE A 613 -4.15 6.20 22.68
N MET A 614 -3.17 7.07 22.47
CA MET A 614 -2.81 8.19 23.35
C MET A 614 -2.98 9.53 22.64
N LYS A 615 -3.51 10.53 23.34
CA LYS A 615 -3.87 11.84 22.77
C LYS A 615 -2.66 12.77 22.60
N ILE A 616 -2.58 13.53 21.52
CA ILE A 616 -1.58 14.58 21.31
C ILE A 616 -1.92 15.81 22.20
N ILE A 617 -0.97 16.23 23.05
CA ILE A 617 -1.04 17.47 23.85
C ILE A 617 -0.55 18.67 23.04
N ASP A 618 0.51 18.51 22.24
CA ASP A 618 1.21 19.63 21.60
C ASP A 618 1.89 19.20 20.30
N LYS A 619 2.08 20.16 19.39
CA LYS A 619 2.89 20.05 18.18
C LYS A 619 3.93 21.18 18.23
N LYS A 620 5.18 20.86 17.91
CA LYS A 620 6.33 21.77 17.82
C LYS A 620 6.98 21.58 16.46
N GLU A 621 7.64 22.62 15.97
CA GLU A 621 8.27 22.63 14.65
C GLU A 621 9.64 23.31 14.80
N SER A 622 10.72 22.66 14.36
CA SER A 622 12.10 23.16 14.53
C SER A 622 12.97 22.86 13.31
N TYR A 623 13.57 23.90 12.72
CA TYR A 623 14.45 23.74 11.55
C TYR A 623 15.76 23.02 11.91
N ILE A 624 16.17 22.07 11.07
CA ILE A 624 17.44 21.34 11.17
C ILE A 624 18.14 21.27 9.80
N ASN A 625 19.46 21.04 9.83
CA ASN A 625 20.27 20.75 8.64
C ASN A 625 21.30 19.66 9.00
N GLU A 626 20.81 18.42 9.10
CA GLU A 626 21.57 17.26 9.58
C GLU A 626 21.17 15.98 8.83
N LYS A 627 21.87 14.87 9.09
CA LYS A 627 21.51 13.56 8.56
C LYS A 627 20.33 12.94 9.31
N VAL A 628 19.40 12.38 8.55
CA VAL A 628 18.23 11.66 9.03
C VAL A 628 18.26 10.20 8.57
N TYR A 629 17.68 9.34 9.38
CA TYR A 629 17.84 7.89 9.36
C TYR A 629 16.48 7.20 9.19
N ASN A 630 16.47 6.04 8.55
CA ASN A 630 15.31 5.17 8.36
C ASN A 630 15.79 3.70 8.27
N ILE A 631 14.96 2.70 8.58
CA ILE A 631 15.36 1.27 8.59
C ILE A 631 14.28 0.39 7.96
N GLU A 632 14.67 -0.73 7.33
CA GLU A 632 13.74 -1.76 6.83
C GLU A 632 13.71 -2.99 7.74
N VAL A 633 12.55 -3.63 7.85
CA VAL A 633 12.27 -4.73 8.78
C VAL A 633 11.58 -5.92 8.09
N GLU A 634 12.03 -7.11 8.47
CA GLU A 634 11.57 -8.44 8.05
C GLU A 634 10.04 -8.63 8.24
N ASP A 635 9.35 -9.20 7.25
CA ASP A 635 7.89 -9.48 7.19
C ASP A 635 6.92 -8.30 7.47
N ASP A 636 7.44 -7.09 7.65
CA ASP A 636 6.70 -5.96 8.21
C ASP A 636 7.46 -4.67 7.93
N HIS A 637 7.22 -4.03 6.79
CA HIS A 637 7.93 -2.80 6.39
C HIS A 637 7.44 -1.54 7.14
N SER A 638 7.33 -1.68 8.46
CA SER A 638 7.02 -0.69 9.48
C SER A 638 7.85 -1.00 10.72
N TYR A 639 8.21 0.02 11.49
CA TYR A 639 8.94 -0.17 12.74
C TYR A 639 8.50 0.89 13.74
N SER A 640 8.47 0.52 15.02
CA SER A 640 7.95 1.35 16.10
C SER A 640 8.97 2.37 16.56
N VAL A 641 9.23 3.32 15.67
CA VAL A 641 9.38 4.74 16.00
C VAL A 641 8.05 5.45 15.68
N ALA A 642 6.95 4.76 15.98
CA ALA A 642 5.57 5.16 15.71
C ALA A 642 5.09 5.33 14.22
N GLY A 643 5.80 4.88 13.14
CA GLY A 643 5.63 5.39 11.71
C GLY A 643 5.33 4.52 10.40
N VAL A 644 5.41 5.10 9.13
CA VAL A 644 4.56 4.84 7.85
C VAL A 644 5.09 5.26 6.35
N ASN A 645 4.35 5.07 5.17
CA ASN A 645 4.75 5.02 3.67
C ASN A 645 3.76 5.55 2.45
N VAL A 646 3.95 5.38 1.06
CA VAL A 646 3.07 5.77 -0.20
C VAL A 646 3.37 5.34 -1.78
N HIS A 647 2.43 4.95 -2.75
CA HIS A 647 2.37 5.02 -4.33
C HIS A 647 3.27 4.46 -5.53
N ASN A 648 3.05 3.31 -6.26
CA ASN A 648 3.12 3.14 -7.77
C ASN A 648 2.60 1.76 -8.43
N CYS A 649 2.75 1.46 -9.76
CA CYS A 649 2.07 0.33 -10.51
C CYS A 649 2.97 -0.69 -11.32
N TYR A 650 2.69 -2.03 -11.35
CA TYR A 650 3.66 -3.08 -11.80
C TYR A 650 3.13 -4.44 -12.35
N ILE A 651 4.03 -5.30 -12.89
CA ILE A 651 3.81 -6.73 -13.27
C ILE A 651 4.96 -7.64 -12.82
N GLY A 652 4.69 -8.87 -12.36
CA GLY A 652 5.74 -9.89 -12.07
C GLY A 652 5.31 -11.35 -12.27
N SER A 653 6.11 -12.29 -11.74
CA SER A 653 5.91 -13.74 -11.86
C SER A 653 6.51 -14.53 -10.70
N THR A 654 5.83 -15.58 -10.24
CA THR A 654 6.24 -16.42 -9.09
C THR A 654 6.97 -17.70 -9.53
N PRO A 655 8.13 -18.05 -8.95
CA PRO A 655 8.79 -19.35 -9.16
C PRO A 655 8.17 -20.47 -8.31
N ASP A 656 8.36 -21.71 -8.72
CA ASP A 656 7.92 -22.91 -8.00
C ASP A 656 8.91 -23.36 -6.90
N ASN A 657 9.21 -22.46 -5.96
CA ASN A 657 9.87 -22.74 -4.69
C ASN A 657 9.33 -21.83 -3.56
N ILE A 658 9.47 -22.26 -2.30
CA ILE A 658 8.79 -21.59 -1.18
C ILE A 658 9.38 -20.21 -0.86
N GLU A 659 10.70 -20.05 -1.02
CA GLU A 659 11.39 -18.78 -0.79
C GLU A 659 10.91 -17.71 -1.79
N GLY A 660 10.82 -18.07 -3.07
CA GLY A 660 10.35 -17.19 -4.14
C GLY A 660 8.85 -16.94 -4.15
N ILE A 661 8.03 -17.85 -3.62
CA ILE A 661 6.61 -17.58 -3.33
C ILE A 661 6.49 -16.49 -2.24
N PHE A 662 7.31 -16.56 -1.18
CA PHE A 662 7.27 -15.55 -0.11
C PHE A 662 7.94 -14.22 -0.50
N ASP A 663 9.02 -14.24 -1.29
CA ASP A 663 9.56 -13.04 -1.93
C ASP A 663 8.56 -12.42 -2.91
N ALA A 664 7.76 -13.21 -3.65
CA ALA A 664 6.69 -12.67 -4.49
C ALA A 664 5.64 -11.93 -3.65
N TYR A 665 5.25 -12.44 -2.47
CA TYR A 665 4.39 -11.68 -1.55
C TYR A 665 5.09 -10.42 -1.02
N LYS A 666 6.41 -10.45 -0.74
CA LYS A 666 7.19 -9.27 -0.33
C LYS A 666 7.21 -8.21 -1.45
N GLU A 667 7.44 -8.63 -2.70
CA GLU A 667 7.36 -7.77 -3.87
C GLU A 667 5.93 -7.19 -3.99
N MET A 668 4.88 -8.02 -4.07
CA MET A 668 3.48 -7.57 -4.11
C MET A 668 3.13 -6.60 -2.97
N ALA A 669 3.53 -6.92 -1.74
CA ALA A 669 3.25 -6.12 -0.57
C ALA A 669 3.96 -4.77 -0.62
N LEU A 670 5.24 -4.70 -1.01
CA LEU A 670 5.95 -3.42 -1.20
C LEU A 670 5.32 -2.60 -2.32
N LEU A 671 5.05 -3.24 -3.46
CA LEU A 671 4.49 -2.63 -4.66
C LEU A 671 3.06 -2.12 -4.46
N SER A 672 2.26 -2.77 -3.61
CA SER A 672 0.91 -2.33 -3.21
C SER A 672 0.90 -1.42 -1.96
N LYS A 673 1.92 -1.51 -1.09
CA LYS A 673 2.09 -0.68 0.13
C LYS A 673 2.37 0.74 -0.25
N PHE A 674 3.29 0.89 -1.19
CA PHE A 674 3.36 2.09 -1.94
C PHE A 674 2.21 2.04 -2.94
N GLY A 675 0.96 2.21 -2.47
CA GLY A 675 -0.30 1.86 -3.17
C GLY A 675 -1.01 3.01 -4.04
N GLY A 676 -1.40 3.11 -6.80
CA GLY A 676 -1.20 2.19 -8.02
C GLY A 676 -1.95 0.82 -8.19
N GLY A 677 -1.29 -0.29 -8.67
CA GLY A 677 -1.90 -1.63 -8.95
C GLY A 677 -0.98 -2.73 -9.56
N ILE A 678 -1.35 -4.03 -9.52
CA ILE A 678 -0.47 -5.21 -9.83
C ILE A 678 -1.11 -6.28 -10.74
N GLY A 679 -0.34 -6.88 -11.68
CA GLY A 679 -0.61 -8.20 -12.28
C GLY A 679 0.52 -9.22 -12.05
N TRP A 680 0.22 -10.52 -11.94
CA TRP A 680 1.23 -11.53 -11.57
C TRP A 680 1.00 -12.92 -12.17
N ASP A 681 2.03 -13.53 -12.76
CA ASP A 681 2.01 -14.93 -13.23
C ASP A 681 2.21 -15.93 -12.09
N TRP A 682 1.37 -16.98 -12.07
CA TRP A 682 1.42 -18.11 -11.15
C TRP A 682 1.60 -19.47 -11.86
N SER A 683 1.68 -19.49 -13.19
CA SER A 683 1.61 -20.71 -14.03
C SER A 683 2.74 -21.72 -13.83
N GLN A 684 3.83 -21.34 -13.15
CA GLN A 684 4.91 -22.28 -12.79
C GLN A 684 4.63 -23.08 -11.52
N VAL A 685 3.82 -22.56 -10.59
CA VAL A 685 3.66 -23.14 -9.25
C VAL A 685 2.90 -24.46 -9.36
N ARG A 686 3.45 -25.51 -8.75
CA ARG A 686 2.94 -26.88 -8.92
C ARG A 686 1.50 -27.10 -8.43
N GLY A 687 0.82 -28.02 -9.09
CA GLY A 687 -0.59 -28.33 -8.83
C GLY A 687 -0.85 -29.15 -7.57
N MET A 688 -2.14 -29.35 -7.27
CA MET A 688 -2.55 -30.20 -6.15
C MET A 688 -2.12 -31.65 -6.40
N GLY A 689 -1.58 -32.28 -5.36
CA GLY A 689 -1.12 -33.66 -5.41
C GLY A 689 0.26 -33.85 -6.05
N SER A 690 0.92 -32.76 -6.45
CA SER A 690 2.31 -32.77 -6.91
C SER A 690 3.29 -33.31 -5.86
N TYR A 691 4.51 -33.63 -6.32
CA TYR A 691 5.61 -34.11 -5.50
C TYR A 691 6.22 -32.99 -4.64
N ILE A 692 6.53 -33.31 -3.38
CA ILE A 692 7.43 -32.52 -2.52
C ILE A 692 8.49 -33.47 -1.96
N ASP A 693 9.77 -33.15 -2.20
CA ASP A 693 10.97 -33.92 -1.83
C ASP A 693 11.04 -35.40 -2.25
N GLY A 694 10.08 -35.90 -3.03
CA GLY A 694 9.95 -37.31 -3.42
C GLY A 694 8.66 -37.96 -2.92
N HIS A 695 7.92 -37.30 -2.03
CA HIS A 695 6.58 -37.71 -1.61
C HIS A 695 5.54 -37.27 -2.65
N LYS A 696 4.93 -38.23 -3.36
CA LYS A 696 3.77 -37.98 -4.23
C LYS A 696 2.55 -37.58 -3.38
N HIS A 697 1.64 -36.81 -3.94
CA HIS A 697 0.41 -36.34 -3.27
C HIS A 697 0.64 -35.42 -2.07
N ALA A 698 1.72 -34.62 -2.09
CA ALA A 698 2.12 -33.75 -0.99
C ALA A 698 1.75 -32.26 -1.17
N ALA A 699 1.66 -31.77 -2.42
CA ALA A 699 1.37 -30.36 -2.68
C ALA A 699 -0.13 -30.01 -2.55
N GLY A 700 -0.43 -28.83 -1.99
CA GLY A 700 -1.79 -28.32 -1.80
C GLY A 700 -2.38 -27.55 -3.00
N GLY A 701 -1.63 -27.43 -4.10
CA GLY A 701 -2.00 -26.62 -5.27
C GLY A 701 -1.83 -25.11 -5.08
N ILE A 702 -2.26 -24.33 -6.07
CA ILE A 702 -2.05 -22.88 -6.13
C ILE A 702 -3.03 -22.10 -5.23
N VAL A 703 -4.23 -22.62 -4.97
CA VAL A 703 -5.31 -21.89 -4.28
C VAL A 703 -4.94 -21.41 -2.86
N PRO A 704 -4.29 -22.21 -1.99
CA PRO A 704 -3.85 -21.75 -0.68
C PRO A 704 -2.85 -20.57 -0.75
N PHE A 705 -2.01 -20.53 -1.78
CA PHE A 705 -1.09 -19.43 -2.03
C PHE A 705 -1.82 -18.18 -2.56
N LEU A 706 -2.79 -18.35 -3.45
CA LEU A 706 -3.66 -17.27 -3.91
C LEU A 706 -4.51 -16.67 -2.77
N LYS A 707 -4.89 -17.45 -1.74
CA LYS A 707 -5.51 -16.89 -0.52
C LYS A 707 -4.56 -15.95 0.24
N ILE A 708 -3.25 -16.24 0.28
CA ILE A 708 -2.26 -15.34 0.88
C ILE A 708 -2.11 -14.07 0.02
N ALA A 709 -2.12 -14.18 -1.31
CA ALA A 709 -2.11 -13.00 -2.19
C ALA A 709 -3.37 -12.11 -2.01
N ASN A 710 -4.55 -12.73 -1.81
CA ASN A 710 -5.79 -12.03 -1.45
C ASN A 710 -5.62 -11.23 -0.15
N ASP A 711 -5.12 -11.88 0.91
CA ASP A 711 -4.94 -11.27 2.21
C ASP A 711 -3.81 -10.22 2.22
N VAL A 712 -2.82 -10.33 1.32
CA VAL A 712 -1.83 -9.27 1.05
C VAL A 712 -2.48 -8.06 0.39
N ALA A 713 -3.40 -8.24 -0.57
CA ALA A 713 -4.14 -7.12 -1.16
C ALA A 713 -4.95 -6.36 -0.09
N ILE A 714 -5.70 -7.08 0.76
CA ILE A 714 -6.49 -6.52 1.87
C ILE A 714 -5.59 -5.88 2.94
N ALA A 715 -4.51 -6.53 3.37
CA ALA A 715 -3.69 -6.05 4.50
C ALA A 715 -2.85 -4.80 4.17
N VAL A 716 -2.86 -4.38 2.90
CA VAL A 716 -2.03 -3.31 2.37
C VAL A 716 -2.88 -2.15 1.83
N ASP A 717 -4.09 -2.43 1.32
CA ASP A 717 -5.25 -1.53 1.13
C ASP A 717 -4.95 -0.16 0.50
N GLN A 718 -3.93 -0.08 -0.36
CA GLN A 718 -3.43 1.15 -0.98
C GLN A 718 -3.45 2.37 -0.02
N LEU A 719 -2.96 2.14 1.20
CA LEU A 719 -2.83 3.12 2.30
C LEU A 719 -4.17 3.67 2.84
N GLY A 720 -5.26 2.94 2.66
CA GLY A 720 -6.62 3.37 3.00
C GLY A 720 -7.16 4.45 2.06
N THR A 721 -6.63 4.57 0.83
CA THR A 721 -7.10 5.50 -0.21
C THR A 721 -7.95 4.82 -1.29
N ARG A 722 -7.72 3.52 -1.55
CA ARG A 722 -8.43 2.64 -2.48
C ARG A 722 -8.18 1.18 -2.07
N LYS A 723 -9.05 0.24 -2.44
CA LYS A 723 -8.79 -1.20 -2.21
C LYS A 723 -7.53 -1.67 -2.92
N GLY A 724 -6.76 -2.56 -2.28
CA GLY A 724 -5.69 -3.30 -2.95
C GLY A 724 -6.23 -4.19 -4.07
N ALA A 725 -5.64 -4.10 -5.26
CA ALA A 725 -6.08 -4.85 -6.43
C ALA A 725 -4.90 -5.58 -7.10
N ILE A 726 -5.02 -6.91 -7.20
CA ILE A 726 -4.01 -7.80 -7.78
C ILE A 726 -4.68 -8.74 -8.78
N ALA A 727 -4.25 -8.71 -10.04
CA ALA A 727 -4.59 -9.74 -11.02
C ALA A 727 -3.61 -10.90 -10.97
N VAL A 728 -4.13 -12.13 -11.13
CA VAL A 728 -3.35 -13.36 -11.09
C VAL A 728 -3.60 -14.20 -12.34
N TYR A 729 -2.53 -14.72 -12.96
CA TYR A 729 -2.56 -15.34 -14.28
C TYR A 729 -2.15 -16.82 -14.23
N VAL A 730 -2.90 -17.67 -14.94
CA VAL A 730 -2.67 -19.12 -15.06
C VAL A 730 -2.97 -19.57 -16.51
N GLU A 731 -2.19 -20.51 -17.05
CA GLU A 731 -2.44 -21.13 -18.36
C GLU A 731 -3.52 -22.24 -18.31
N PRO A 732 -4.32 -22.44 -19.38
CA PRO A 732 -5.49 -23.34 -19.35
C PRO A 732 -5.16 -24.84 -19.29
N TRP A 733 -3.89 -25.26 -19.40
CA TRP A 733 -3.44 -26.65 -19.19
C TRP A 733 -3.03 -26.93 -17.73
N HIS A 734 -3.04 -25.94 -16.85
CA HIS A 734 -2.67 -26.13 -15.44
C HIS A 734 -3.68 -27.06 -14.73
N ILE A 735 -3.22 -28.09 -14.02
CA ILE A 735 -4.11 -29.09 -13.38
C ILE A 735 -5.16 -28.48 -12.41
N ASP A 736 -4.80 -27.46 -11.62
CA ASP A 736 -5.74 -26.75 -10.74
C ASP A 736 -6.73 -25.80 -11.47
N ILE A 737 -6.82 -25.80 -12.81
CA ILE A 737 -7.61 -24.82 -13.59
C ILE A 737 -9.08 -24.73 -13.14
N ARG A 738 -9.73 -25.85 -12.81
CA ARG A 738 -11.14 -25.83 -12.35
C ARG A 738 -11.31 -25.08 -11.03
N ASP A 739 -10.39 -25.27 -10.10
CA ASP A 739 -10.37 -24.57 -8.81
C ASP A 739 -10.05 -23.07 -8.99
N PHE A 740 -9.16 -22.73 -9.94
CA PHE A 740 -8.84 -21.35 -10.28
C PHE A 740 -10.06 -20.59 -10.83
N LEU A 741 -10.90 -21.24 -11.65
CA LEU A 741 -12.18 -20.67 -12.12
C LEU A 741 -13.20 -20.46 -11.01
N ASP A 742 -13.05 -21.16 -9.89
CA ASP A 742 -13.98 -21.15 -8.76
C ASP A 742 -13.65 -20.07 -7.71
N LEU A 743 -12.47 -19.44 -7.78
CA LEU A 743 -11.93 -18.53 -6.76
C LEU A 743 -12.87 -17.41 -6.31
N LYS A 744 -13.64 -16.80 -7.21
CA LYS A 744 -14.53 -15.67 -6.88
C LYS A 744 -15.99 -16.06 -6.63
N LYS A 745 -16.36 -17.34 -6.73
CA LYS A 745 -17.76 -17.75 -6.58
C LYS A 745 -18.25 -17.59 -5.15
N ASN A 746 -19.41 -16.96 -5.00
CA ASN A 746 -20.07 -16.70 -3.71
C ASN A 746 -20.55 -17.96 -2.96
N SER A 747 -20.36 -19.15 -3.54
CA SER A 747 -20.72 -20.45 -2.97
C SER A 747 -19.54 -21.42 -3.05
N GLY A 748 -19.49 -22.38 -2.12
CA GLY A 748 -18.40 -23.36 -1.98
C GLY A 748 -17.67 -23.23 -0.65
N GLU A 749 -16.45 -23.78 -0.57
CA GLU A 749 -15.61 -23.69 0.63
C GLU A 749 -14.79 -22.39 0.63
N GLU A 750 -15.02 -21.52 1.63
CA GLU A 750 -14.29 -20.24 1.84
C GLU A 750 -12.75 -20.37 1.80
N ARG A 751 -12.20 -21.52 2.23
CA ARG A 751 -10.75 -21.79 2.16
C ARG A 751 -10.22 -21.90 0.73
N ARG A 752 -11.11 -22.07 -0.25
CA ARG A 752 -10.84 -22.13 -1.69
C ARG A 752 -11.39 -20.90 -2.44
N ARG A 753 -11.55 -19.75 -1.76
CA ARG A 753 -12.08 -18.51 -2.33
C ARG A 753 -11.16 -17.31 -2.10
N ALA A 754 -11.03 -16.45 -3.10
CA ALA A 754 -10.20 -15.25 -3.11
C ALA A 754 -10.97 -14.12 -3.83
N HIS A 755 -11.89 -13.47 -3.13
CA HIS A 755 -12.84 -12.51 -3.71
C HIS A 755 -12.20 -11.17 -4.11
N ASP A 756 -11.09 -10.78 -3.48
CA ASP A 756 -10.40 -9.50 -3.67
C ASP A 756 -9.30 -9.57 -4.76
N LEU A 757 -9.07 -10.76 -5.33
CA LEU A 757 -8.22 -10.95 -6.50
C LEU A 757 -9.00 -10.79 -7.81
N PHE A 758 -8.25 -10.67 -8.91
CA PHE A 758 -8.77 -10.69 -10.27
C PHE A 758 -8.12 -11.84 -11.07
N PRO A 759 -8.71 -13.05 -11.07
CA PRO A 759 -8.25 -14.15 -11.92
C PRO A 759 -8.21 -13.76 -13.40
N SER A 760 -7.22 -14.28 -14.12
CA SER A 760 -7.08 -14.15 -15.57
C SER A 760 -6.45 -15.42 -16.17
N LEU A 761 -6.83 -15.73 -17.41
CA LEU A 761 -6.29 -16.87 -18.15
C LEU A 761 -5.34 -16.42 -19.26
N TRP A 762 -4.21 -17.11 -19.33
CA TRP A 762 -3.15 -16.94 -20.32
C TRP A 762 -3.31 -18.01 -21.41
N LEU A 763 -4.23 -17.77 -22.34
CA LEU A 763 -4.70 -18.72 -23.35
C LEU A 763 -3.70 -18.87 -24.51
N ASN A 764 -3.40 -20.11 -24.89
CA ASN A 764 -2.62 -20.44 -26.10
C ASN A 764 -3.56 -20.79 -27.29
N ASP A 765 -3.03 -20.71 -28.51
CA ASP A 765 -3.77 -20.94 -29.75
C ASP A 765 -4.24 -22.40 -29.85
N LEU A 766 -3.44 -23.37 -29.38
CA LEU A 766 -3.79 -24.79 -29.43
C LEU A 766 -5.05 -25.10 -28.61
N PHE A 767 -5.20 -24.51 -27.42
CA PHE A 767 -6.43 -24.62 -26.63
C PHE A 767 -7.65 -24.11 -27.42
N MET A 768 -7.52 -22.94 -28.06
CA MET A 768 -8.61 -22.34 -28.84
C MET A 768 -8.95 -23.15 -30.10
N GLN A 769 -7.96 -23.76 -30.75
CA GLN A 769 -8.16 -24.73 -31.84
C GLN A 769 -8.92 -25.97 -31.34
N ARG A 770 -8.48 -26.59 -30.24
CA ARG A 770 -9.17 -27.75 -29.63
C ARG A 770 -10.62 -27.41 -29.22
N VAL A 771 -10.90 -26.18 -28.80
CA VAL A 771 -12.26 -25.70 -28.52
C VAL A 771 -13.12 -25.64 -29.80
N GLU A 772 -12.59 -25.12 -30.91
CA GLU A 772 -13.27 -25.06 -32.21
C GLU A 772 -13.52 -26.46 -32.80
N GLU A 773 -12.50 -27.31 -32.76
CA GLU A 773 -12.54 -28.69 -33.26
C GLU A 773 -13.38 -29.63 -32.38
N ASN A 774 -13.71 -29.22 -31.15
CA ASN A 774 -14.34 -30.05 -30.11
C ASN A 774 -13.44 -31.20 -29.64
N GLY A 775 -12.12 -30.99 -29.70
CA GLY A 775 -11.10 -31.94 -29.30
C GLY A 775 -10.97 -32.10 -27.78
N LEU A 776 -10.12 -33.06 -27.41
CA LEU A 776 -9.68 -33.23 -26.03
C LEU A 776 -8.63 -32.18 -25.66
N TRP A 777 -8.44 -31.98 -24.36
CA TRP A 777 -7.42 -31.12 -23.77
C TRP A 777 -6.81 -31.85 -22.58
N THR A 778 -5.49 -31.84 -22.47
CA THR A 778 -4.77 -32.45 -21.35
C THR A 778 -4.29 -31.40 -20.37
N LEU A 779 -4.62 -31.61 -19.10
CA LEU A 779 -4.07 -30.87 -17.98
C LEU A 779 -2.82 -31.56 -17.46
N PHE A 780 -1.81 -30.77 -17.09
CA PHE A 780 -0.54 -31.23 -16.55
C PHE A 780 -0.19 -30.51 -15.24
N ASP A 781 0.63 -31.13 -14.41
CA ASP A 781 1.27 -30.48 -13.26
C ASP A 781 2.49 -29.67 -13.73
N PRO A 782 2.55 -28.34 -13.52
CA PRO A 782 3.69 -27.52 -13.94
C PRO A 782 5.04 -27.99 -13.40
N TYR A 783 5.11 -28.74 -12.29
CA TYR A 783 6.35 -29.30 -11.79
C TYR A 783 7.03 -30.26 -12.78
N GLU A 784 6.23 -31.05 -13.52
CA GLU A 784 6.72 -32.09 -14.44
C GLU A 784 6.93 -31.58 -15.87
N VAL A 785 6.37 -30.41 -16.21
CA VAL A 785 6.39 -29.82 -17.59
C VAL A 785 6.71 -28.31 -17.60
N ARG A 786 7.61 -27.87 -16.71
CA ARG A 786 7.97 -26.45 -16.45
C ARG A 786 8.26 -25.64 -17.73
N GLU A 787 8.81 -26.28 -18.76
CA GLU A 787 9.17 -25.65 -20.04
C GLU A 787 7.96 -25.07 -20.79
N LEU A 788 6.76 -25.65 -20.64
CA LEU A 788 5.55 -25.17 -21.32
C LEU A 788 5.21 -23.71 -20.98
N THR A 789 5.62 -23.24 -19.79
CA THR A 789 5.43 -21.84 -19.36
C THR A 789 6.39 -20.83 -20.03
N ASN A 790 7.34 -21.31 -20.85
CA ASN A 790 8.28 -20.48 -21.61
C ASN A 790 8.09 -20.63 -23.13
N LEU A 791 7.64 -21.80 -23.59
CA LEU A 791 7.31 -22.06 -25.00
C LEU A 791 6.00 -21.37 -25.40
N TYR A 792 5.87 -20.96 -26.66
CA TYR A 792 4.66 -20.37 -27.23
C TYR A 792 4.53 -20.71 -28.73
N GLY A 793 3.32 -20.63 -29.29
CA GLY A 793 3.04 -20.99 -30.68
C GLY A 793 3.46 -22.43 -31.02
N LYS A 794 4.17 -22.60 -32.14
CA LYS A 794 4.57 -23.93 -32.63
C LYS A 794 5.44 -24.73 -31.67
N GLU A 795 6.38 -24.08 -30.99
CA GLU A 795 7.28 -24.76 -30.05
C GLU A 795 6.50 -25.32 -28.85
N PHE A 796 5.47 -24.59 -28.41
CA PHE A 796 4.51 -25.06 -27.42
C PHE A 796 3.66 -26.21 -27.98
N GLU A 797 3.10 -26.06 -29.18
CA GLU A 797 2.26 -27.07 -29.84
C GLU A 797 2.98 -28.41 -30.01
N GLU A 798 4.19 -28.39 -30.58
CA GLU A 798 5.02 -29.58 -30.82
C GLU A 798 5.39 -30.31 -29.52
N ARG A 799 5.80 -29.58 -28.46
CA ARG A 799 6.14 -30.17 -27.16
C ARG A 799 4.90 -30.64 -26.38
N TYR A 800 3.79 -29.91 -26.46
CA TYR A 800 2.52 -30.28 -25.82
C TYR A 800 1.97 -31.59 -26.41
N LEU A 801 2.04 -31.76 -27.74
CA LEU A 801 1.61 -32.98 -28.43
C LEU A 801 2.50 -34.19 -28.09
N ASP A 802 3.82 -34.01 -27.95
CA ASP A 802 4.73 -35.06 -27.47
C ASP A 802 4.40 -35.50 -26.03
N LEU A 803 4.12 -34.55 -25.12
CA LEU A 803 3.67 -34.83 -23.76
C LEU A 803 2.29 -35.54 -23.73
N GLU A 804 1.36 -35.13 -24.60
CA GLU A 804 0.04 -35.76 -24.75
C GLU A 804 0.16 -37.20 -25.30
N SER A 805 1.15 -37.49 -26.15
CA SER A 805 1.36 -38.82 -26.74
C SER A 805 1.63 -39.93 -25.69
N GLY A 806 2.22 -39.59 -24.55
CA GLY A 806 2.50 -40.54 -23.47
C GLY A 806 3.85 -41.27 -23.56
N ASN A 807 4.81 -40.75 -24.32
CA ASN A 807 6.20 -41.22 -24.33
C ASN A 807 6.92 -41.10 -22.97
N GLN A 808 6.35 -40.36 -22.01
CA GLN A 808 6.92 -40.04 -20.69
C GLN A 808 5.89 -40.33 -19.59
N GLU A 809 6.33 -40.87 -18.45
CA GLU A 809 5.47 -41.22 -17.31
C GLU A 809 5.17 -39.96 -16.45
N ILE A 810 4.22 -39.16 -16.93
CA ILE A 810 3.82 -37.87 -16.33
C ILE A 810 2.37 -37.86 -15.84
N THR A 811 2.10 -37.01 -14.86
CA THR A 811 0.78 -36.78 -14.25
C THR A 811 -0.08 -35.95 -15.19
N ARG A 812 -1.23 -36.50 -15.60
CA ARG A 812 -2.12 -35.87 -16.59
C ARG A 812 -3.60 -36.21 -16.39
N GLU A 813 -4.48 -35.23 -16.57
CA GLU A 813 -5.94 -35.41 -16.68
C GLU A 813 -6.38 -34.99 -18.08
N THR A 814 -7.10 -35.85 -18.82
CA THR A 814 -7.63 -35.50 -20.15
C THR A 814 -9.12 -35.19 -20.07
N ILE A 815 -9.50 -34.02 -20.58
CA ILE A 815 -10.84 -33.43 -20.48
C ILE A 815 -11.34 -32.98 -21.87
N SER A 816 -12.60 -32.57 -21.96
CA SER A 816 -13.13 -31.90 -23.16
C SER A 816 -12.72 -30.42 -23.16
N ALA A 817 -12.03 -29.96 -24.21
CA ALA A 817 -11.64 -28.56 -24.36
C ALA A 817 -12.86 -27.63 -24.35
N LYS A 818 -13.92 -28.07 -25.05
CA LYS A 818 -15.20 -27.38 -25.17
C LYS A 818 -15.93 -27.22 -23.83
N ASP A 819 -15.83 -28.21 -22.94
CA ASP A 819 -16.52 -28.16 -21.64
C ASP A 819 -15.75 -27.31 -20.63
N LEU A 820 -14.41 -27.34 -20.64
CA LEU A 820 -13.61 -26.34 -19.91
C LEU A 820 -13.93 -24.92 -20.40
N TRP A 821 -14.06 -24.72 -21.72
CA TRP A 821 -14.43 -23.42 -22.27
C TRP A 821 -15.84 -22.94 -21.86
N LYS A 822 -16.83 -23.84 -21.77
CA LYS A 822 -18.14 -23.50 -21.17
C LYS A 822 -17.99 -23.08 -19.71
N ASP A 823 -17.16 -23.77 -18.93
CA ASP A 823 -16.93 -23.47 -17.51
C ASP A 823 -16.22 -22.12 -17.33
N ILE A 824 -15.25 -21.79 -18.21
CA ILE A 824 -14.59 -20.49 -18.29
C ILE A 824 -15.60 -19.38 -18.56
N LEU A 825 -16.37 -19.49 -19.66
CA LEU A 825 -17.35 -18.47 -20.06
C LEU A 825 -18.48 -18.32 -19.03
N ARG A 826 -18.89 -19.42 -18.37
CA ARG A 826 -19.85 -19.38 -17.28
C ARG A 826 -19.31 -18.61 -16.08
N SER A 827 -18.09 -18.90 -15.61
CA SER A 827 -17.52 -18.15 -14.46
C SER A 827 -17.30 -16.67 -14.77
N TYR A 828 -16.88 -16.36 -16.02
CA TYR A 828 -16.70 -14.98 -16.51
C TYR A 828 -18.02 -14.20 -16.48
N PHE A 829 -19.13 -14.83 -16.85
CA PHE A 829 -20.47 -14.25 -16.76
C PHE A 829 -21.02 -14.18 -15.32
N GLU A 830 -20.76 -15.20 -14.49
CA GLU A 830 -21.20 -15.28 -13.08
C GLU A 830 -20.45 -14.30 -12.16
N THR A 831 -19.18 -13.98 -12.44
CA THR A 831 -18.29 -13.27 -11.48
C THR A 831 -17.53 -12.07 -12.07
N GLY A 832 -17.56 -11.86 -13.38
CA GLY A 832 -16.71 -10.89 -14.08
C GLY A 832 -15.25 -11.34 -14.27
N ASN A 833 -14.90 -12.56 -13.84
CA ASN A 833 -13.56 -13.16 -13.96
C ASN A 833 -13.68 -14.66 -14.35
N PRO A 834 -12.67 -15.26 -15.01
CA PRO A 834 -11.36 -14.69 -15.30
C PRO A 834 -11.36 -13.75 -16.51
N PHE A 835 -10.48 -12.74 -16.52
CA PHE A 835 -10.17 -11.98 -17.74
C PHE A 835 -9.45 -12.89 -18.74
N LEU A 836 -9.71 -12.75 -20.03
CA LEU A 836 -9.12 -13.62 -21.07
C LEU A 836 -8.02 -12.90 -21.84
N THR A 837 -6.84 -13.51 -21.91
CA THR A 837 -5.65 -12.93 -22.56
C THR A 837 -4.91 -13.99 -23.37
N PHE A 838 -4.27 -13.60 -24.47
CA PHE A 838 -3.80 -14.51 -25.52
C PHE A 838 -2.26 -14.55 -25.61
N LYS A 839 -1.68 -15.58 -24.99
CA LYS A 839 -0.24 -15.85 -24.85
C LYS A 839 0.52 -15.76 -26.16
N ASP A 840 0.00 -16.41 -27.20
CA ASP A 840 0.69 -16.57 -28.46
C ASP A 840 0.66 -15.29 -29.29
N THR A 841 -0.48 -14.59 -29.35
CA THR A 841 -0.60 -13.27 -29.97
C THR A 841 0.34 -12.25 -29.31
N ALA A 842 0.40 -12.26 -27.97
CA ALA A 842 1.30 -11.40 -27.21
C ALA A 842 2.77 -11.70 -27.50
N ASN A 843 3.21 -12.96 -27.47
CA ASN A 843 4.62 -13.30 -27.64
C ASN A 843 5.09 -13.26 -29.10
N LYS A 844 4.25 -13.62 -30.09
CA LYS A 844 4.55 -13.44 -31.52
C LYS A 844 4.87 -11.98 -31.85
N SER A 845 4.13 -11.04 -31.26
CA SER A 845 4.30 -9.60 -31.46
C SER A 845 5.21 -8.89 -30.44
N ASN A 846 5.83 -9.63 -29.51
CA ASN A 846 6.72 -9.07 -28.48
C ASN A 846 8.00 -8.48 -29.12
N PRO A 847 8.24 -7.16 -29.08
CA PRO A 847 9.43 -6.57 -29.68
C PRO A 847 10.75 -7.06 -29.07
N ASN A 848 10.72 -7.54 -27.82
CA ASN A 848 11.90 -7.95 -27.05
C ASN A 848 11.96 -9.48 -26.80
N LYS A 849 11.35 -10.30 -27.68
CA LYS A 849 11.36 -11.78 -27.57
C LYS A 849 12.75 -12.43 -27.55
N HIS A 850 13.79 -11.68 -27.91
CA HIS A 850 15.20 -12.10 -27.84
C HIS A 850 15.80 -12.03 -26.42
N SER A 851 15.20 -11.27 -25.49
CA SER A 851 15.71 -11.06 -24.13
C SER A 851 14.83 -11.67 -23.03
N GLY A 852 13.78 -12.39 -23.40
CA GLY A 852 12.78 -12.92 -22.45
C GLY A 852 11.42 -13.16 -23.11
N VAL A 853 10.48 -13.64 -22.30
CA VAL A 853 9.11 -14.01 -22.71
C VAL A 853 8.10 -13.20 -21.90
N ILE A 854 6.95 -12.90 -22.49
CA ILE A 854 5.82 -12.26 -21.81
C ILE A 854 5.02 -13.37 -21.14
N ARG A 855 5.00 -13.37 -19.80
CA ARG A 855 4.39 -14.43 -18.97
C ARG A 855 2.93 -14.16 -18.59
N SER A 856 2.54 -12.88 -18.58
CA SER A 856 1.25 -12.38 -18.12
C SER A 856 1.04 -10.94 -18.57
N SER A 857 -0.07 -10.33 -18.17
CA SER A 857 -0.31 -8.89 -18.30
C SER A 857 -0.50 -8.23 -16.93
N ASN A 858 -0.65 -6.91 -16.90
CA ASN A 858 -0.95 -6.14 -15.69
C ASN A 858 -2.41 -6.31 -15.23
N LEU A 859 -2.78 -5.60 -14.16
CA LEU A 859 -4.14 -5.54 -13.60
C LEU A 859 -5.24 -5.22 -14.62
N CYS A 860 -4.94 -4.40 -15.64
CA CYS A 860 -5.92 -3.86 -16.59
C CYS A 860 -5.84 -4.47 -18.00
N THR A 861 -5.06 -5.55 -18.16
CA THR A 861 -4.90 -6.37 -19.38
C THR A 861 -4.37 -5.65 -20.63
N GLU A 862 -3.71 -4.49 -20.52
CA GLU A 862 -3.11 -3.74 -21.64
C GLU A 862 -1.59 -3.79 -21.73
N ILE A 863 -0.87 -4.14 -20.67
CA ILE A 863 0.60 -4.07 -20.62
C ILE A 863 1.20 -5.46 -20.81
N PHE A 864 2.03 -5.60 -21.84
CA PHE A 864 2.60 -6.87 -22.29
C PHE A 864 4.13 -6.70 -22.40
N GLN A 865 4.84 -7.03 -21.33
CA GLN A 865 6.29 -6.85 -21.22
C GLN A 865 6.95 -8.13 -20.68
N ASN A 866 8.23 -8.32 -20.99
CA ASN A 866 8.99 -9.45 -20.46
C ASN A 866 9.04 -9.41 -18.92
N THR A 867 8.84 -10.57 -18.30
CA THR A 867 9.02 -10.77 -16.85
C THR A 867 9.72 -12.11 -16.61
N SER A 868 10.41 -12.22 -15.48
CA SER A 868 11.01 -13.48 -15.05
C SER A 868 11.01 -13.60 -13.52
N PRO A 869 10.77 -14.81 -12.98
CA PRO A 869 10.76 -15.01 -11.55
C PRO A 869 12.18 -14.91 -10.96
N ASN A 870 12.28 -14.74 -9.65
CA ASN A 870 13.58 -14.79 -8.98
C ASN A 870 14.16 -16.20 -9.08
N HIS A 871 15.45 -16.30 -9.39
CA HIS A 871 16.18 -17.57 -9.49
C HIS A 871 17.02 -17.78 -8.23
N TYR A 872 17.07 -19.01 -7.72
CA TYR A 872 17.72 -19.33 -6.46
C TYR A 872 18.84 -20.34 -6.70
N LYS A 873 19.96 -20.15 -5.99
CA LYS A 873 21.13 -21.02 -6.03
C LYS A 873 21.48 -21.49 -4.63
N ILE A 874 22.09 -22.66 -4.52
CA ILE A 874 22.54 -23.22 -3.25
C ILE A 874 23.93 -22.68 -2.95
N GLN A 875 24.03 -21.90 -1.87
CA GLN A 875 25.29 -21.37 -1.38
C GLN A 875 25.81 -22.28 -0.26
N LEU A 876 26.89 -22.99 -0.53
CA LEU A 876 27.62 -23.81 0.45
C LEU A 876 28.70 -22.94 1.10
N THR A 877 28.60 -22.74 2.41
CA THR A 877 29.67 -22.11 3.21
C THR A 877 30.42 -23.21 3.95
N PHE A 878 31.74 -23.32 3.77
CA PHE A 878 32.58 -24.34 4.40
C PHE A 878 33.19 -23.85 5.73
N ASN A 879 33.63 -24.80 6.57
CA ASN A 879 34.27 -24.50 7.86
C ASN A 879 35.59 -23.68 7.77
N ASP A 880 36.20 -23.55 6.59
CA ASP A 880 37.37 -22.69 6.35
C ASP A 880 37.01 -21.26 5.91
N GLY A 881 35.72 -20.94 5.83
CA GLY A 881 35.21 -19.64 5.37
C GLY A 881 35.16 -19.49 3.85
N THR A 882 35.51 -20.52 3.07
CA THR A 882 35.27 -20.50 1.62
C THR A 882 33.80 -20.76 1.29
N VAL A 883 33.36 -20.24 0.13
CA VAL A 883 31.99 -20.33 -0.35
C VAL A 883 31.98 -20.89 -1.77
N GLU A 884 31.06 -21.81 -2.04
CA GLU A 884 30.80 -22.40 -3.35
C GLU A 884 29.30 -22.28 -3.67
N VAL A 885 28.95 -21.94 -4.92
CA VAL A 885 27.56 -21.68 -5.32
C VAL A 885 27.18 -22.60 -6.48
N LEU A 886 26.08 -23.34 -6.31
CA LEU A 886 25.62 -24.39 -7.23
C LEU A 886 24.15 -24.15 -7.62
N GLU A 887 23.76 -24.51 -8.85
CA GLU A 887 22.32 -24.49 -9.23
C GLU A 887 21.57 -25.58 -8.47
N GLU A 888 20.32 -25.34 -8.04
CA GLU A 888 19.54 -26.23 -7.16
C GLU A 888 19.51 -27.71 -7.61
N ASP A 889 19.45 -27.96 -8.92
CA ASP A 889 19.36 -29.29 -9.52
C ASP A 889 20.72 -29.87 -9.97
N THR A 890 21.84 -29.20 -9.67
CA THR A 890 23.18 -29.72 -9.95
C THR A 890 23.39 -31.03 -9.19
N VAL A 891 23.62 -32.15 -9.89
CA VAL A 891 23.90 -33.43 -9.25
C VAL A 891 25.34 -33.44 -8.74
N VAL A 892 25.52 -33.64 -7.44
CA VAL A 892 26.82 -33.60 -6.76
C VAL A 892 27.04 -34.91 -5.99
N THR A 893 28.29 -35.37 -5.98
CA THR A 893 28.72 -36.48 -5.12
C THR A 893 29.40 -35.88 -3.89
N VAL A 894 28.84 -36.11 -2.71
CA VAL A 894 29.46 -35.73 -1.42
C VAL A 894 30.50 -36.78 -1.00
N ASP A 895 31.49 -36.41 -0.19
CA ASP A 895 32.68 -37.26 0.05
C ASP A 895 32.35 -38.64 0.68
N ASN A 896 31.17 -38.79 1.29
CA ASN A 896 30.65 -40.05 1.81
C ASN A 896 30.10 -41.02 0.72
N GLY A 897 30.17 -40.63 -0.56
CA GLY A 897 29.76 -41.43 -1.71
C GLY A 897 28.28 -41.28 -2.12
N MET A 898 27.46 -40.54 -1.38
CA MET A 898 26.08 -40.26 -1.80
C MET A 898 26.04 -39.28 -2.98
N ILE A 899 25.22 -39.60 -3.98
CA ILE A 899 24.94 -38.76 -5.14
C ILE A 899 23.57 -38.10 -4.94
N LYS A 900 23.49 -36.76 -4.98
CA LYS A 900 22.25 -36.00 -4.75
C LYS A 900 22.28 -34.61 -5.39
N PRO A 901 21.13 -34.01 -5.74
CA PRO A 901 21.08 -32.63 -6.23
C PRO A 901 21.50 -31.64 -5.13
N ALA A 902 22.09 -30.52 -5.51
CA ALA A 902 22.63 -29.51 -4.60
C ALA A 902 21.60 -29.04 -3.55
N LYS A 903 20.32 -28.92 -3.93
CA LYS A 903 19.21 -28.56 -3.01
C LYS A 903 18.93 -29.58 -1.89
N LYS A 904 19.61 -30.73 -1.88
CA LYS A 904 19.57 -31.75 -0.82
C LYS A 904 20.92 -31.94 -0.10
N ILE A 905 21.88 -31.03 -0.32
CA ILE A 905 23.09 -30.93 0.49
C ILE A 905 22.75 -30.29 1.85
N THR A 906 23.45 -30.71 2.89
CA THR A 906 23.25 -30.26 4.28
C THR A 906 24.59 -29.97 4.95
N ALA A 907 24.59 -29.29 6.09
CA ALA A 907 25.80 -29.09 6.91
C ALA A 907 26.36 -30.40 7.55
N LEU A 908 25.69 -31.54 7.36
CA LEU A 908 26.23 -32.87 7.72
C LEU A 908 27.12 -33.45 6.62
N ASP A 909 27.05 -32.92 5.40
CA ASP A 909 27.84 -33.37 4.25
C ASP A 909 29.20 -32.65 4.17
N SER A 910 30.11 -33.25 3.40
CA SER A 910 31.38 -32.64 3.01
C SER A 910 31.58 -32.77 1.50
N LEU A 911 32.30 -31.82 0.93
CA LEU A 911 32.60 -31.75 -0.50
C LEU A 911 34.08 -31.43 -0.72
N ASN A 912 34.74 -32.15 -1.63
CA ASN A 912 36.16 -31.96 -1.94
C ASN A 912 37.06 -32.07 -0.68
N GLY A 913 36.66 -32.87 0.30
CA GLY A 913 37.34 -33.00 1.60
C GLY A 913 37.09 -31.86 2.59
N LYS A 914 36.19 -30.92 2.28
CA LYS A 914 35.81 -29.81 3.17
C LYS A 914 34.45 -30.06 3.82
N GLN A 915 34.39 -29.98 5.14
CA GLN A 915 33.12 -30.02 5.87
C GLN A 915 32.32 -28.73 5.63
N ILE A 916 31.05 -28.89 5.24
CA ILE A 916 30.11 -27.79 5.07
C ILE A 916 29.68 -27.28 6.44
N TRP A 917 29.72 -25.96 6.64
CA TRP A 917 29.28 -25.28 7.86
C TRP A 917 27.80 -24.90 7.80
N MET A 918 27.37 -24.34 6.66
CA MET A 918 25.99 -23.90 6.44
C MET A 918 25.62 -24.01 4.96
N VAL A 919 24.32 -24.20 4.70
CA VAL A 919 23.73 -24.24 3.36
C VAL A 919 22.64 -23.18 3.31
N ASP A 920 22.86 -22.15 2.52
CA ASP A 920 21.96 -21.03 2.31
C ASP A 920 21.39 -21.05 0.87
N LYS A 921 20.41 -20.18 0.59
CA LYS A 921 20.01 -19.87 -0.79
C LYS A 921 20.44 -18.45 -1.16
N GLU A 922 21.27 -18.34 -2.19
CA GLU A 922 21.55 -17.06 -2.85
C GLU A 922 20.42 -16.76 -3.85
N LYS A 923 19.88 -15.54 -3.83
CA LYS A 923 18.81 -15.10 -4.73
C LYS A 923 19.37 -14.19 -5.84
N SER A 924 19.24 -14.63 -7.08
CA SER A 924 19.32 -13.76 -8.26
C SER A 924 17.95 -13.12 -8.53
N ASP A 925 17.90 -11.79 -8.56
CA ASP A 925 16.71 -11.05 -9.03
C ASP A 925 16.36 -11.48 -10.47
N GLY A 926 15.07 -11.76 -10.71
CA GLY A 926 14.49 -11.85 -12.06
C GLY A 926 14.12 -10.46 -12.62
N GLU A 927 13.02 -10.38 -13.38
CA GLU A 927 12.53 -9.15 -13.99
C GLU A 927 11.06 -8.87 -13.62
N THR A 928 10.80 -7.68 -13.09
CA THR A 928 9.46 -7.19 -12.67
C THR A 928 9.21 -5.87 -13.42
N ALA A 929 8.19 -5.85 -14.28
CA ALA A 929 7.88 -4.75 -15.19
C ALA A 929 7.06 -3.62 -14.54
N VAL A 930 6.99 -2.47 -15.20
CA VAL A 930 6.39 -1.22 -14.69
C VAL A 930 5.70 -0.44 -15.80
N CYS A 931 4.67 0.32 -15.44
CA CYS A 931 3.73 0.95 -16.40
C CYS A 931 3.90 2.48 -16.42
N ASN A 932 4.65 3.02 -17.39
CA ASN A 932 4.85 4.47 -17.56
C ASN A 932 3.87 5.00 -18.62
N LEU A 933 2.73 5.57 -18.20
CA LEU A 933 1.54 5.75 -19.05
C LEU A 933 1.07 7.20 -19.28
N ALA A 934 0.58 7.47 -20.49
CA ALA A 934 -0.16 8.68 -20.88
C ALA A 934 -1.12 8.36 -22.05
N SER A 935 -2.12 9.19 -22.28
CA SER A 935 -3.10 8.99 -23.37
C SER A 935 -3.28 10.22 -24.24
N ILE A 936 -3.24 10.04 -25.56
CA ILE A 936 -3.61 11.02 -26.57
C ILE A 936 -5.13 11.21 -26.55
N ASN A 937 -5.63 12.43 -26.64
CA ASN A 937 -7.06 12.72 -26.73
C ASN A 937 -7.51 12.85 -28.20
N LEU A 938 -8.15 11.82 -28.74
CA LEU A 938 -8.55 11.76 -30.15
C LEU A 938 -9.63 12.78 -30.53
N SER A 939 -10.43 13.31 -29.59
CA SER A 939 -11.33 14.43 -29.92
C SER A 939 -10.61 15.75 -30.20
N LYS A 940 -9.29 15.83 -29.92
CA LYS A 940 -8.45 16.99 -30.23
C LYS A 940 -7.24 16.67 -31.12
N VAL A 941 -6.84 15.40 -31.22
CA VAL A 941 -5.58 14.97 -31.87
C VAL A 941 -5.84 13.71 -32.68
N HIS A 942 -6.37 13.87 -33.90
CA HIS A 942 -6.67 12.78 -34.83
C HIS A 942 -6.36 13.08 -36.31
N THR A 943 -5.78 14.26 -36.60
CA THR A 943 -5.21 14.58 -37.91
C THR A 943 -3.75 14.11 -37.96
N THR A 944 -3.22 13.88 -39.15
CA THR A 944 -1.82 13.48 -39.34
C THR A 944 -0.88 14.57 -38.81
N GLU A 945 -1.25 15.83 -39.03
CA GLU A 945 -0.52 17.04 -38.63
C GLU A 945 -0.48 17.20 -37.10
N ASP A 946 -1.60 16.96 -36.42
CA ASP A 946 -1.67 17.02 -34.95
C ASP A 946 -0.90 15.85 -34.31
N LEU A 947 -1.02 14.64 -34.86
CA LEU A 947 -0.28 13.48 -34.37
C LEU A 947 1.23 13.66 -34.56
N ALA A 948 1.66 14.19 -35.71
CA ALA A 948 3.07 14.54 -35.98
C ALA A 948 3.63 15.59 -35.01
N ARG A 949 2.79 16.54 -34.58
CA ARG A 949 3.13 17.64 -33.65
C ARG A 949 3.16 17.18 -32.19
N VAL A 950 2.21 16.37 -31.78
CA VAL A 950 1.94 16.03 -30.37
C VAL A 950 2.75 14.81 -29.91
N ILE A 951 2.83 13.76 -30.72
CA ILE A 951 3.43 12.47 -30.29
C ILE A 951 4.92 12.56 -29.94
N PRO A 952 5.79 13.29 -30.69
CA PRO A 952 7.20 13.43 -30.30
C PRO A 952 7.38 14.06 -28.91
N THR A 953 6.47 14.98 -28.55
CA THR A 953 6.44 15.60 -27.22
C THR A 953 5.93 14.62 -26.16
N ALA A 954 4.91 13.81 -26.48
CA ALA A 954 4.36 12.80 -25.57
C ALA A 954 5.33 11.65 -25.27
N ILE A 955 6.00 11.11 -26.30
CA ILE A 955 6.99 10.04 -26.15
C ILE A 955 8.18 10.51 -25.29
N ARG A 956 8.67 11.74 -25.51
CA ARG A 956 9.75 12.31 -24.69
C ARG A 956 9.31 12.56 -23.24
N MET A 957 8.07 13.05 -23.05
CA MET A 957 7.49 13.22 -21.71
C MET A 957 7.44 11.88 -20.95
N LEU A 958 7.12 10.77 -21.63
CA LEU A 958 7.11 9.43 -21.06
C LEU A 958 8.51 8.85 -20.83
N ASP A 959 9.47 9.06 -21.74
CA ASP A 959 10.85 8.63 -21.53
C ASP A 959 11.47 9.32 -20.30
N ASN A 960 11.13 10.60 -20.06
CA ASN A 960 11.58 11.33 -18.88
C ASN A 960 10.95 10.81 -17.57
N VAL A 961 9.75 10.23 -17.60
CA VAL A 961 9.16 9.58 -16.41
C VAL A 961 10.06 8.45 -15.92
N ILE A 962 10.71 7.69 -16.81
CA ILE A 962 11.59 6.57 -16.42
C ILE A 962 12.73 7.02 -15.50
N ASP A 963 13.38 8.15 -15.83
CA ASP A 963 14.55 8.65 -15.10
C ASP A 963 14.18 9.46 -13.85
N LEU A 964 12.95 10.00 -13.81
CA LEU A 964 12.43 10.84 -12.72
C LEU A 964 11.54 10.08 -11.73
N ASN A 965 11.08 8.88 -12.09
CA ASN A 965 10.22 8.06 -11.25
C ASN A 965 11.05 7.30 -10.20
N PHE A 966 10.45 7.12 -9.04
CA PHE A 966 11.01 6.30 -7.97
C PHE A 966 10.58 4.83 -8.14
N TYR A 967 11.44 3.90 -7.69
CA TYR A 967 11.16 2.47 -7.74
C TYR A 967 11.38 1.85 -6.35
N PRO A 968 10.36 1.22 -5.73
CA PRO A 968 10.47 0.64 -4.39
C PRO A 968 11.23 -0.69 -4.34
N LEU A 969 11.66 -1.20 -5.49
CA LEU A 969 12.48 -2.37 -5.64
C LEU A 969 13.55 -2.09 -6.69
N ALA A 970 14.82 -2.37 -6.37
CA ALA A 970 15.92 -2.25 -7.32
C ALA A 970 15.71 -3.12 -8.58
N LYS A 971 15.08 -4.30 -8.43
CA LYS A 971 14.66 -5.20 -9.50
C LYS A 971 13.79 -4.51 -10.56
N VAL A 972 12.78 -3.75 -10.12
CA VAL A 972 11.88 -3.01 -11.03
C VAL A 972 12.63 -1.90 -11.75
N LYS A 973 13.49 -1.16 -11.04
CA LYS A 973 14.33 -0.12 -11.66
C LYS A 973 15.22 -0.71 -12.75
N LYS A 974 15.99 -1.77 -12.43
CA LYS A 974 16.86 -2.48 -13.39
C LYS A 974 16.07 -2.96 -14.62
N THR A 975 14.88 -3.52 -14.44
CA THR A 975 14.02 -4.01 -15.54
C THR A 975 13.59 -2.86 -16.46
N ASN A 976 13.19 -1.72 -15.89
CA ASN A 976 12.80 -0.55 -16.68
C ASN A 976 14.00 0.17 -17.31
N GLU A 977 15.18 0.17 -16.69
CA GLU A 977 16.41 0.73 -17.29
C GLU A 977 16.88 -0.12 -18.50
N LYS A 978 16.74 -1.45 -18.44
CA LYS A 978 17.07 -2.37 -19.55
C LYS A 978 16.22 -2.16 -20.81
N THR A 979 14.93 -1.89 -20.65
CA THR A 979 13.92 -1.90 -21.73
C THR A 979 13.36 -0.51 -22.05
N ARG A 980 13.45 0.43 -21.11
CA ARG A 980 12.87 1.77 -21.14
C ARG A 980 11.41 1.78 -21.60
N ALA A 981 10.59 0.95 -20.95
CA ALA A 981 9.23 0.66 -21.38
C ALA A 981 8.26 1.81 -21.09
N ILE A 982 7.48 2.22 -22.09
CA ILE A 982 6.41 3.22 -21.96
C ILE A 982 5.11 2.69 -22.58
N GLY A 983 3.98 3.33 -22.25
CA GLY A 983 2.67 3.03 -22.83
C GLY A 983 1.92 4.30 -23.18
N LEU A 984 2.06 4.75 -24.42
CA LEU A 984 1.23 5.79 -25.02
C LEU A 984 -0.08 5.16 -25.53
N GLY A 985 -1.19 5.54 -24.92
CA GLY A 985 -2.54 5.10 -25.30
C GLY A 985 -3.35 6.19 -25.97
N VAL A 986 -4.64 5.92 -26.15
CA VAL A 986 -5.62 6.87 -26.72
C VAL A 986 -6.88 6.94 -25.85
N MET A 987 -7.58 8.07 -25.90
CA MET A 987 -8.92 8.29 -25.33
C MET A 987 -9.76 9.18 -26.24
N GLY A 988 -11.06 9.28 -25.99
CA GLY A 988 -11.95 10.17 -26.77
C GLY A 988 -12.43 9.59 -28.10
N GLU A 989 -12.28 8.29 -28.37
CA GLU A 989 -12.63 7.68 -29.67
C GLU A 989 -14.11 7.89 -30.04
N ALA A 990 -15.05 7.65 -29.12
CA ALA A 990 -16.47 7.86 -29.36
C ALA A 990 -16.83 9.34 -29.59
N GLN A 991 -16.13 10.28 -28.95
CA GLN A 991 -16.30 11.71 -29.25
C GLN A 991 -15.76 12.05 -30.65
N MET A 992 -14.55 11.59 -31.00
CA MET A 992 -13.95 11.79 -32.33
C MET A 992 -14.91 11.35 -33.45
N LEU A 993 -15.52 10.16 -33.31
CA LEU A 993 -16.45 9.62 -34.30
C LEU A 993 -17.77 10.41 -34.34
N ALA A 994 -18.33 10.77 -33.18
CA ALA A 994 -19.57 11.54 -33.12
C ALA A 994 -19.42 12.97 -33.69
N GLU A 995 -18.29 13.63 -33.43
CA GLU A 995 -17.98 14.96 -33.99
C GLU A 995 -17.62 14.89 -35.49
N SER A 996 -17.05 13.77 -35.94
CA SER A 996 -16.84 13.47 -37.37
C SER A 996 -18.12 13.03 -38.10
N LYS A 997 -19.23 12.82 -37.38
CA LYS A 997 -20.49 12.24 -37.90
C LYS A 997 -20.34 10.84 -38.53
N ILE A 998 -19.46 10.02 -37.94
CA ILE A 998 -19.18 8.65 -38.35
C ILE A 998 -19.94 7.68 -37.43
N GLU A 999 -20.70 6.74 -38.00
CA GLU A 999 -21.41 5.73 -37.21
C GLU A 999 -20.45 4.69 -36.60
N TRP A 1000 -20.63 4.38 -35.31
CA TRP A 1000 -19.77 3.44 -34.60
C TRP A 1000 -19.86 2.03 -35.20
N GLY A 1001 -18.79 1.64 -35.90
CA GLY A 1001 -18.66 0.31 -36.50
C GLY A 1001 -19.02 0.21 -37.98
N SER A 1002 -19.31 1.35 -38.60
CA SER A 1002 -19.29 1.49 -40.05
C SER A 1002 -17.91 1.17 -40.64
N ASN A 1003 -17.85 0.90 -41.94
CA ASN A 1003 -16.56 0.78 -42.66
C ASN A 1003 -15.76 2.09 -42.58
N GLU A 1004 -16.42 3.24 -42.50
CA GLU A 1004 -15.79 4.55 -42.33
C GLU A 1004 -15.12 4.68 -40.95
N HIS A 1005 -15.76 4.21 -39.86
CA HIS A 1005 -15.10 4.08 -38.55
C HIS A 1005 -13.86 3.19 -38.68
N PHE A 1006 -14.01 2.00 -39.28
CA PHE A 1006 -12.91 1.05 -39.40
C PHE A 1006 -11.72 1.58 -40.21
N ILE A 1007 -11.95 2.35 -41.28
CA ILE A 1007 -10.89 3.06 -42.01
C ILE A 1007 -10.29 4.17 -41.13
N LYS A 1008 -11.13 5.01 -40.50
CA LYS A 1008 -10.67 6.18 -39.75
C LYS A 1008 -9.82 5.82 -38.53
N ILE A 1009 -10.19 4.76 -37.80
CA ILE A 1009 -9.39 4.30 -36.65
C ILE A 1009 -8.10 3.59 -37.08
N ASP A 1010 -8.09 2.96 -38.27
CA ASP A 1010 -6.88 2.40 -38.87
C ASP A 1010 -5.86 3.51 -39.21
N GLU A 1011 -6.33 4.61 -39.80
CA GLU A 1011 -5.52 5.78 -40.16
C GLU A 1011 -4.93 6.51 -38.95
N VAL A 1012 -5.76 6.70 -37.91
CA VAL A 1012 -5.33 7.31 -36.65
C VAL A 1012 -4.28 6.42 -35.98
N MET A 1013 -4.51 5.11 -35.87
CA MET A 1013 -3.57 4.20 -35.19
C MET A 1013 -2.30 3.90 -36.00
N GLU A 1014 -2.38 3.87 -37.33
CA GLU A 1014 -1.20 3.87 -38.22
C GLU A 1014 -0.31 5.07 -37.89
N SER A 1015 -0.90 6.27 -37.86
CA SER A 1015 -0.21 7.53 -37.62
C SER A 1015 0.33 7.62 -36.18
N VAL A 1016 -0.42 7.13 -35.19
CA VAL A 1016 0.05 7.00 -33.79
C VAL A 1016 1.31 6.13 -33.73
N SER A 1017 1.27 4.95 -34.36
CA SER A 1017 2.37 3.99 -34.34
C SER A 1017 3.61 4.50 -35.09
N TYR A 1018 3.41 5.07 -36.28
CA TYR A 1018 4.48 5.65 -37.09
C TYR A 1018 5.22 6.76 -36.34
N TYR A 1019 4.50 7.74 -35.78
CA TYR A 1019 5.13 8.83 -35.04
C TYR A 1019 5.68 8.40 -33.68
N ALA A 1020 5.10 7.41 -33.00
CA ALA A 1020 5.65 6.87 -31.76
C ALA A 1020 7.01 6.19 -32.00
N ILE A 1021 7.08 5.30 -33.00
CA ILE A 1021 8.31 4.60 -33.40
C ILE A 1021 9.36 5.60 -33.87
N LYS A 1022 9.00 6.53 -34.77
CA LYS A 1022 9.92 7.58 -35.24
C LYS A 1022 10.47 8.42 -34.10
N SER A 1023 9.64 8.81 -33.12
CA SER A 1023 10.08 9.65 -32.00
C SER A 1023 11.01 8.92 -31.04
N SER A 1024 10.74 7.65 -30.75
CA SER A 1024 11.67 6.79 -30.00
C SER A 1024 13.01 6.63 -30.73
N SER A 1025 12.99 6.53 -32.06
CA SER A 1025 14.20 6.48 -32.88
C SER A 1025 14.99 7.80 -32.87
N ASP A 1026 14.30 8.94 -33.01
CA ASP A 1026 14.94 10.27 -32.92
C ASP A 1026 15.56 10.51 -31.53
N LEU A 1027 14.87 10.13 -30.45
CA LEU A 1027 15.41 10.19 -29.08
C LEU A 1027 16.60 9.25 -28.85
N SER A 1028 16.74 8.18 -29.64
CA SER A 1028 17.85 7.23 -29.49
C SER A 1028 19.19 7.82 -29.95
N ILE A 1029 19.15 8.75 -30.90
CA ILE A 1029 20.31 9.53 -31.35
C ILE A 1029 20.75 10.51 -30.25
N GLU A 1030 19.77 11.15 -29.59
CA GLU A 1030 20.02 12.22 -28.63
C GLU A 1030 20.39 11.71 -27.22
N LYS A 1031 19.66 10.72 -26.72
CA LYS A 1031 19.79 10.21 -25.33
C LYS A 1031 20.41 8.81 -25.26
N GLY A 1032 20.70 8.18 -26.40
CA GLY A 1032 21.20 6.81 -26.51
C GLY A 1032 20.09 5.75 -26.60
N GLN A 1033 20.40 4.65 -27.28
CA GLN A 1033 19.54 3.47 -27.44
C GLN A 1033 19.25 2.78 -26.09
N TYR A 1034 18.13 2.04 -25.99
CA TYR A 1034 17.89 1.21 -24.79
C TYR A 1034 18.83 -0.02 -24.75
N PRO A 1035 19.27 -0.48 -23.56
CA PRO A 1035 20.27 -1.56 -23.45
C PRO A 1035 19.93 -2.85 -24.22
N ASN A 1036 18.68 -3.32 -24.15
CA ASN A 1036 18.23 -4.53 -24.85
C ASN A 1036 17.81 -4.28 -26.31
N TYR A 1037 18.35 -3.26 -27.00
CA TYR A 1037 17.97 -3.00 -28.40
C TYR A 1037 18.52 -4.04 -29.38
N GLN A 1038 19.76 -4.51 -29.20
CA GLN A 1038 20.41 -5.42 -30.15
C GLN A 1038 19.81 -6.83 -30.11
N GLY A 1039 19.21 -7.26 -31.23
CA GLY A 1039 18.47 -8.52 -31.34
C GLY A 1039 16.95 -8.36 -31.21
N SER A 1040 16.46 -7.18 -30.82
CA SER A 1040 15.03 -6.83 -30.85
C SER A 1040 14.43 -6.91 -32.27
N ASP A 1041 13.11 -7.04 -32.35
CA ASP A 1041 12.40 -6.91 -33.62
C ASP A 1041 12.61 -5.51 -34.23
N TRP A 1042 12.70 -4.46 -33.41
CA TRP A 1042 13.09 -3.12 -33.86
C TRP A 1042 14.44 -3.12 -34.59
N SER A 1043 15.48 -3.78 -34.03
CA SER A 1043 16.81 -3.88 -34.66
C SER A 1043 16.83 -4.66 -35.98
N LYS A 1044 15.83 -5.52 -36.21
CA LYS A 1044 15.61 -6.25 -37.47
C LYS A 1044 14.78 -5.45 -38.48
N GLY A 1045 14.15 -4.34 -38.06
CA GLY A 1045 13.15 -3.60 -38.85
C GLY A 1045 11.78 -4.30 -38.93
N ILE A 1046 11.42 -5.05 -37.88
CA ILE A 1046 10.12 -5.71 -37.71
C ILE A 1046 9.30 -4.86 -36.72
N PHE A 1047 8.15 -4.37 -37.17
CA PHE A 1047 7.25 -3.48 -36.42
C PHE A 1047 5.91 -4.20 -36.10
N PRO A 1048 5.01 -3.63 -35.28
CA PRO A 1048 3.73 -4.28 -34.93
C PRO A 1048 2.91 -4.72 -36.15
N ILE A 1049 2.89 -3.90 -37.21
CA ILE A 1049 2.17 -4.18 -38.46
C ILE A 1049 2.71 -5.41 -39.22
N ASP A 1050 4.00 -5.74 -39.08
CA ASP A 1050 4.58 -6.96 -39.70
C ASP A 1050 4.15 -8.24 -38.96
N ASN A 1051 3.84 -8.12 -37.67
CA ASN A 1051 3.33 -9.19 -36.82
C ASN A 1051 1.78 -9.18 -36.74
N ALA A 1052 1.09 -8.33 -37.51
CA ALA A 1052 -0.35 -8.16 -37.44
C ALA A 1052 -1.13 -9.39 -37.93
N ASN A 1053 -2.29 -9.64 -37.32
CA ASN A 1053 -3.16 -10.74 -37.70
C ASN A 1053 -3.75 -10.53 -39.10
N LYS A 1054 -3.65 -11.56 -39.96
CA LYS A 1054 -4.08 -11.50 -41.36
C LYS A 1054 -5.59 -11.28 -41.53
N GLU A 1055 -6.41 -11.81 -40.64
CA GLU A 1055 -7.86 -11.61 -40.66
C GLU A 1055 -8.24 -10.20 -40.18
N ALA A 1056 -7.51 -9.64 -39.20
CA ALA A 1056 -7.65 -8.23 -38.82
C ALA A 1056 -7.23 -7.27 -39.96
N CYS A 1057 -6.21 -7.64 -40.74
CA CYS A 1057 -5.82 -6.86 -41.93
C CYS A 1057 -6.93 -6.85 -43.00
N LYS A 1058 -7.71 -7.94 -43.15
CA LYS A 1058 -8.87 -7.99 -44.06
C LYS A 1058 -10.08 -7.18 -43.59
N LEU A 1059 -10.11 -6.67 -42.36
CA LEU A 1059 -11.22 -5.84 -41.86
C LEU A 1059 -11.24 -4.43 -42.48
N VAL A 1060 -10.13 -3.98 -43.09
CA VAL A 1060 -9.99 -2.64 -43.67
C VAL A 1060 -9.20 -2.72 -44.98
N GLU A 1061 -9.83 -2.39 -46.10
CA GLU A 1061 -9.20 -2.42 -47.43
C GLU A 1061 -8.93 -0.99 -47.94
N ARG A 1062 -7.71 -0.48 -47.68
CA ARG A 1062 -7.28 0.87 -48.10
C ARG A 1062 -6.59 0.93 -49.47
N GLY A 1063 -6.67 -0.12 -50.29
CA GLY A 1063 -6.07 -0.18 -51.63
C GLY A 1063 -4.69 -0.85 -51.73
N GLY A 1064 -4.31 -1.67 -50.73
CA GLY A 1064 -3.09 -2.49 -50.79
C GLY A 1064 -1.79 -1.72 -50.54
N LEU A 1065 -0.75 -2.01 -51.33
CA LEU A 1065 0.62 -1.49 -51.13
C LEU A 1065 0.75 0.04 -51.15
N PHE A 1066 -0.21 0.75 -51.76
CA PHE A 1066 -0.28 2.21 -51.80
C PHE A 1066 -1.34 2.81 -50.87
N GLY A 1067 -1.96 1.97 -50.02
CA GLY A 1067 -3.03 2.36 -49.09
C GLY A 1067 -2.55 2.75 -47.69
N TYR A 1068 -1.24 2.70 -47.44
CA TYR A 1068 -0.64 3.18 -46.19
C TYR A 1068 -0.36 4.69 -46.28
N THR A 1069 -0.55 5.40 -45.17
CA THR A 1069 -0.41 6.87 -45.11
C THR A 1069 1.06 7.28 -45.00
N HIS A 1070 1.93 6.39 -44.51
CA HIS A 1070 3.33 6.71 -44.17
C HIS A 1070 4.35 5.77 -44.84
N ASP A 1071 5.57 6.28 -45.07
CA ASP A 1071 6.69 5.47 -45.58
C ASP A 1071 7.31 4.60 -44.47
N TRP A 1072 6.69 3.45 -44.27
CA TRP A 1072 7.16 2.42 -43.34
C TRP A 1072 8.51 1.81 -43.73
N LEU A 1073 8.95 1.88 -44.99
CA LEU A 1073 10.26 1.36 -45.41
C LEU A 1073 11.38 2.33 -45.00
N ALA A 1074 11.21 3.63 -45.26
CA ALA A 1074 12.13 4.65 -44.79
C ALA A 1074 12.25 4.66 -43.25
N LEU A 1075 11.14 4.46 -42.52
CA LEU A 1075 11.18 4.35 -41.07
C LEU A 1075 11.91 3.08 -40.59
N LYS A 1076 11.78 1.94 -41.28
CA LYS A 1076 12.54 0.72 -40.95
C LYS A 1076 14.04 0.89 -41.10
N GLU A 1077 14.49 1.45 -42.23
CA GLU A 1077 15.92 1.71 -42.43
C GLU A 1077 16.46 2.78 -41.47
N LYS A 1078 15.65 3.80 -41.14
CA LYS A 1078 15.98 4.73 -40.05
C LYS A 1078 16.15 4.01 -38.71
N VAL A 1079 15.20 3.18 -38.29
CA VAL A 1079 15.23 2.49 -37.00
C VAL A 1079 16.39 1.50 -36.89
N LYS A 1080 16.77 0.81 -37.97
CA LYS A 1080 17.98 -0.04 -38.03
C LYS A 1080 19.29 0.75 -37.88
N LYS A 1081 19.35 1.94 -38.47
CA LYS A 1081 20.55 2.80 -38.51
C LYS A 1081 20.74 3.59 -37.21
N ASP A 1082 19.68 4.25 -36.76
CA ASP A 1082 19.72 5.22 -35.65
C ASP A 1082 19.46 4.51 -34.30
N GLY A 1083 18.53 3.55 -34.29
CA GLY A 1083 18.12 2.78 -33.11
C GLY A 1083 16.74 3.14 -32.58
N MET A 1084 16.50 2.77 -31.31
CA MET A 1084 15.29 3.06 -30.53
C MET A 1084 15.64 3.43 -29.09
N ARG A 1085 14.92 4.41 -28.51
CA ARG A 1085 15.08 4.86 -27.11
C ARG A 1085 14.29 4.01 -26.12
N ASN A 1086 13.16 3.48 -26.56
CA ASN A 1086 12.19 2.75 -25.76
C ASN A 1086 11.84 1.43 -26.46
N GLY A 1087 11.97 0.31 -25.74
CA GLY A 1087 11.75 -1.04 -26.27
C GLY A 1087 10.28 -1.47 -26.30
N TYR A 1088 9.41 -0.79 -25.56
CA TYR A 1088 7.96 -0.88 -25.63
C TYR A 1088 7.38 0.55 -25.66
N LEU A 1089 6.32 0.80 -26.45
CA LEU A 1089 5.86 2.15 -26.80
C LEU A 1089 4.39 2.44 -26.50
N MET A 1090 3.48 1.54 -26.90
CA MET A 1090 2.05 1.84 -27.02
C MET A 1090 1.23 0.86 -26.20
N ALA A 1091 0.28 1.38 -25.43
CA ALA A 1091 -0.66 0.58 -24.65
C ALA A 1091 -1.92 1.39 -24.34
N VAL A 1092 -3.11 0.84 -24.61
CA VAL A 1092 -4.38 1.56 -24.40
C VAL A 1092 -5.00 1.14 -23.06
N ALA A 1093 -4.63 1.88 -22.02
CA ALA A 1093 -5.10 1.68 -20.64
C ALA A 1093 -6.50 2.29 -20.38
N PRO A 1094 -7.21 1.92 -19.30
CA PRO A 1094 -8.52 2.48 -18.98
C PRO A 1094 -8.39 3.92 -18.47
N THR A 1095 -8.84 4.89 -19.26
CA THR A 1095 -8.55 6.31 -19.00
C THR A 1095 -9.49 7.01 -18.01
N SER A 1096 -10.34 6.27 -17.30
CA SER A 1096 -11.53 6.79 -16.59
C SER A 1096 -11.29 8.10 -15.80
N SER A 1097 -10.26 8.15 -14.94
CA SER A 1097 -9.97 9.34 -14.11
C SER A 1097 -9.33 10.51 -14.87
N ILE A 1098 -8.73 10.29 -16.05
CA ILE A 1098 -8.10 11.34 -16.87
C ILE A 1098 -9.01 11.83 -17.99
N SER A 1099 -9.86 10.98 -18.57
CA SER A 1099 -10.86 11.41 -19.55
C SER A 1099 -12.02 12.16 -18.90
N ILE A 1100 -12.38 11.86 -17.64
CA ILE A 1100 -13.25 12.72 -16.82
C ILE A 1100 -12.61 14.10 -16.62
N LEU A 1101 -11.32 14.16 -16.31
CA LEU A 1101 -10.57 15.41 -16.09
C LEU A 1101 -10.56 16.28 -17.36
N THR A 1102 -10.37 15.68 -18.55
CA THR A 1102 -10.37 16.40 -19.83
C THR A 1102 -11.75 16.56 -20.48
N GLY A 1103 -12.81 16.02 -19.87
CA GLY A 1103 -14.18 16.11 -20.38
C GLY A 1103 -14.46 15.31 -21.67
N THR A 1104 -13.82 14.15 -21.86
CA THR A 1104 -13.96 13.31 -23.08
C THR A 1104 -14.37 11.86 -22.76
N THR A 1105 -14.71 11.08 -23.79
CA THR A 1105 -15.12 9.68 -23.66
C THR A 1105 -13.97 8.75 -23.28
N GLN A 1106 -14.28 7.65 -22.60
CA GLN A 1106 -13.27 6.80 -21.97
C GLN A 1106 -12.58 5.87 -22.99
N ALA A 1107 -11.25 5.95 -23.06
CA ALA A 1107 -10.39 5.12 -23.90
C ALA A 1107 -10.93 4.95 -25.35
N ILE A 1108 -11.19 3.69 -25.71
CA ILE A 1108 -11.56 3.18 -27.03
C ILE A 1108 -12.98 2.58 -27.04
N GLU A 1109 -13.80 3.00 -26.07
CA GLU A 1109 -15.12 2.42 -25.80
C GLU A 1109 -16.26 3.33 -26.29
N PRO A 1110 -17.38 2.75 -26.73
CA PRO A 1110 -18.63 3.49 -26.91
C PRO A 1110 -19.11 4.08 -25.57
N VAL A 1111 -19.90 5.16 -25.61
CA VAL A 1111 -20.45 5.78 -24.38
C VAL A 1111 -21.42 4.83 -23.67
N TYR A 1112 -21.38 4.79 -22.34
CA TYR A 1112 -22.29 3.94 -21.54
C TYR A 1112 -23.77 4.27 -21.82
N LYS A 1113 -24.14 5.54 -21.57
CA LYS A 1113 -25.41 6.18 -21.94
C LYS A 1113 -25.11 7.61 -22.38
N ARG A 1114 -26.04 8.24 -23.10
CA ARG A 1114 -25.89 9.65 -23.57
C ARG A 1114 -26.01 10.68 -22.43
N LYS A 1115 -26.68 10.30 -21.33
CA LYS A 1115 -26.76 11.00 -20.04
C LYS A 1115 -26.64 9.97 -18.91
N TRP A 1116 -25.95 10.32 -17.82
CA TRP A 1116 -25.84 9.50 -16.60
C TRP A 1116 -25.60 10.40 -15.38
N PHE A 1117 -25.70 9.84 -14.18
CA PHE A 1117 -25.23 10.47 -12.95
C PHE A 1117 -23.92 9.83 -12.49
N GLU A 1118 -22.93 10.65 -12.15
CA GLU A 1118 -21.68 10.20 -11.55
C GLU A 1118 -21.66 10.62 -10.06
N GLU A 1119 -21.56 9.67 -9.13
CA GLU A 1119 -21.46 9.97 -7.69
C GLU A 1119 -20.08 10.55 -7.35
N ASN A 1120 -20.05 11.63 -6.57
CA ASN A 1120 -18.85 12.19 -5.96
C ASN A 1120 -19.13 12.60 -4.50
N LEU A 1121 -18.09 13.01 -3.75
CA LEU A 1121 -18.09 13.49 -2.35
C LEU A 1121 -19.02 14.70 -2.05
N SER A 1122 -19.87 15.11 -2.98
CA SER A 1122 -20.84 16.19 -2.82
C SER A 1122 -22.21 15.88 -3.45
N GLY A 1123 -22.46 14.61 -3.81
CA GLY A 1123 -23.73 14.14 -4.39
C GLY A 1123 -23.57 13.59 -5.82
N LEU A 1124 -24.70 13.23 -6.41
CA LEU A 1124 -24.82 12.83 -7.82
C LEU A 1124 -24.64 14.05 -8.73
N ILE A 1125 -23.72 13.97 -9.68
CA ILE A 1125 -23.50 15.02 -10.69
C ILE A 1125 -24.09 14.53 -12.02
N PRO A 1126 -25.06 15.23 -12.63
CA PRO A 1126 -25.51 14.92 -13.99
C PRO A 1126 -24.38 15.14 -15.00
N VAL A 1127 -24.19 14.15 -15.87
CA VAL A 1127 -23.20 14.16 -16.95
C VAL A 1127 -23.90 13.79 -18.25
N VAL A 1128 -23.45 14.39 -19.34
CA VAL A 1128 -23.89 14.13 -20.71
C VAL A 1128 -22.68 13.85 -21.58
N ALA A 1129 -22.88 13.15 -22.69
CA ALA A 1129 -21.83 12.93 -23.67
C ALA A 1129 -21.25 14.29 -24.16
N PRO A 1130 -19.94 14.39 -24.45
CA PRO A 1130 -19.34 15.64 -24.92
C PRO A 1130 -20.02 16.15 -26.20
N ASN A 1131 -20.23 17.46 -26.32
CA ASN A 1131 -20.76 18.09 -27.53
C ASN A 1131 -22.10 17.47 -28.03
N LEU A 1132 -22.99 17.12 -27.10
CA LEU A 1132 -24.27 16.48 -27.43
C LEU A 1132 -25.28 17.46 -28.05
N SER A 1133 -25.79 17.12 -29.23
CA SER A 1133 -26.70 17.93 -30.02
C SER A 1133 -27.59 17.05 -30.88
N ALA A 1134 -28.59 17.62 -31.56
CA ALA A 1134 -29.39 16.90 -32.54
C ALA A 1134 -28.53 16.26 -33.64
N ASP A 1135 -27.43 16.92 -34.02
CA ASP A 1135 -26.47 16.48 -35.04
C ASP A 1135 -25.55 15.33 -34.57
N THR A 1136 -25.22 15.25 -33.27
CA THR A 1136 -24.28 14.27 -32.71
C THR A 1136 -24.95 13.11 -31.96
N TRP A 1137 -26.24 13.25 -31.61
CA TRP A 1137 -27.01 12.28 -30.82
C TRP A 1137 -27.03 10.86 -31.41
N ALA A 1138 -27.20 10.74 -32.73
CA ALA A 1138 -27.28 9.45 -33.43
C ALA A 1138 -25.96 8.66 -33.30
N TYR A 1139 -24.83 9.35 -33.48
CA TYR A 1139 -23.49 8.78 -33.52
C TYR A 1139 -22.95 8.34 -32.14
N TYR A 1140 -23.49 8.89 -31.05
CA TYR A 1140 -23.23 8.38 -29.70
C TYR A 1140 -24.03 7.10 -29.42
N THR A 1141 -23.55 5.97 -29.95
CA THR A 1141 -24.10 4.63 -29.70
C THR A 1141 -23.83 4.18 -28.25
N PRO A 1142 -24.87 3.77 -27.48
CA PRO A 1142 -24.69 3.20 -26.14
C PRO A 1142 -23.97 1.84 -26.14
N SER A 1143 -23.11 1.57 -25.14
CA SER A 1143 -22.26 0.36 -25.10
C SER A 1143 -23.05 -0.95 -25.11
N TYR A 1144 -24.22 -0.98 -24.46
CA TYR A 1144 -25.12 -2.14 -24.38
C TYR A 1144 -25.97 -2.35 -25.63
N ASP A 1145 -26.23 -1.30 -26.41
CA ASP A 1145 -27.01 -1.41 -27.66
C ASP A 1145 -26.16 -2.06 -28.76
N LEU A 1146 -24.86 -1.73 -28.79
CA LEU A 1146 -23.89 -2.18 -29.77
C LEU A 1146 -23.74 -3.71 -29.84
N ASN A 1147 -23.61 -4.24 -31.07
CA ASN A 1147 -23.16 -5.61 -31.31
C ASN A 1147 -21.67 -5.75 -30.95
N GLN A 1148 -21.34 -6.56 -29.95
CA GLN A 1148 -19.99 -6.62 -29.38
C GLN A 1148 -18.95 -7.20 -30.35
N ASN A 1149 -19.35 -7.96 -31.38
CA ASN A 1149 -18.44 -8.37 -32.46
C ASN A 1149 -17.88 -7.16 -33.26
N VAL A 1150 -18.60 -6.04 -33.29
CA VAL A 1150 -18.14 -4.79 -33.92
C VAL A 1150 -17.04 -4.14 -33.06
N LEU A 1151 -17.20 -4.16 -31.74
CA LEU A 1151 -16.20 -3.68 -30.78
C LEU A 1151 -14.92 -4.53 -30.83
N ILE A 1152 -15.06 -5.85 -30.93
CA ILE A 1152 -13.94 -6.79 -31.19
C ILE A 1152 -13.20 -6.44 -32.49
N LYS A 1153 -13.93 -6.17 -33.59
CA LYS A 1153 -13.32 -5.77 -34.87
C LYS A 1153 -12.55 -4.45 -34.78
N ALA A 1154 -13.14 -3.43 -34.16
CA ALA A 1154 -12.45 -2.15 -33.92
C ALA A 1154 -11.17 -2.35 -33.09
N GLY A 1155 -11.26 -3.15 -32.02
CA GLY A 1155 -10.10 -3.50 -31.20
C GLY A 1155 -9.00 -4.21 -31.99
N ALA A 1156 -9.36 -5.17 -32.84
CA ALA A 1156 -8.39 -5.88 -33.68
C ALA A 1156 -7.72 -4.98 -34.72
N ILE A 1157 -8.46 -4.03 -35.31
CA ILE A 1157 -7.91 -3.02 -36.22
C ILE A 1157 -6.86 -2.16 -35.50
N ARG A 1158 -7.18 -1.65 -34.30
CA ARG A 1158 -6.20 -0.95 -33.44
C ARG A 1158 -5.00 -1.84 -33.11
N GLN A 1159 -5.22 -3.11 -32.83
CA GLN A 1159 -4.19 -4.04 -32.35
C GLN A 1159 -3.06 -4.29 -33.37
N LYS A 1160 -3.34 -4.14 -34.69
CA LYS A 1160 -2.33 -4.19 -35.77
C LYS A 1160 -1.15 -3.25 -35.53
N TRP A 1161 -1.40 -2.13 -34.84
CA TRP A 1161 -0.46 -1.01 -34.71
C TRP A 1161 0.21 -0.92 -33.33
N ILE A 1162 -0.30 -1.65 -32.34
CA ILE A 1162 0.09 -1.55 -30.92
C ILE A 1162 1.03 -2.72 -30.56
N ASP A 1163 2.21 -2.40 -30.02
CA ASP A 1163 3.22 -3.38 -29.59
C ASP A 1163 2.88 -4.07 -28.27
N GLN A 1164 2.26 -3.36 -27.30
CA GLN A 1164 1.56 -3.98 -26.15
C GLN A 1164 0.08 -4.19 -26.50
N GLY A 1165 -0.87 -4.02 -25.57
CA GLY A 1165 -2.29 -4.35 -25.75
C GLY A 1165 -3.25 -3.19 -25.46
N GLN A 1166 -4.51 -3.55 -25.23
CA GLN A 1166 -5.60 -2.61 -24.96
C GLN A 1166 -6.63 -3.20 -24.00
N SER A 1167 -7.13 -2.41 -23.04
CA SER A 1167 -8.12 -2.83 -22.04
C SER A 1167 -9.54 -2.87 -22.63
N LEU A 1168 -9.82 -3.80 -23.55
CA LEU A 1168 -11.10 -3.89 -24.27
C LEU A 1168 -12.19 -4.55 -23.42
N ASN A 1169 -13.23 -3.80 -23.08
CA ASN A 1169 -14.38 -4.29 -22.31
C ASN A 1169 -15.43 -4.90 -23.24
N ILE A 1170 -16.33 -5.73 -22.69
CA ILE A 1170 -17.44 -6.37 -23.41
C ILE A 1170 -18.73 -6.10 -22.63
N PHE A 1171 -19.76 -5.59 -23.31
CA PHE A 1171 -21.01 -5.14 -22.71
C PHE A 1171 -22.18 -6.03 -23.15
N ILE A 1172 -22.89 -6.65 -22.21
CA ILE A 1172 -23.97 -7.60 -22.50
C ILE A 1172 -25.20 -7.32 -21.64
N THR A 1173 -26.36 -7.26 -22.29
CA THR A 1173 -27.68 -7.21 -21.65
C THR A 1173 -28.23 -8.63 -21.46
N LEU A 1174 -29.08 -8.84 -20.45
CA LEU A 1174 -29.53 -10.19 -20.07
C LEU A 1174 -30.38 -10.91 -21.14
N ASP A 1175 -31.04 -10.16 -22.03
CA ASP A 1175 -31.73 -10.68 -23.21
C ASP A 1175 -30.77 -11.16 -24.32
N LYS A 1176 -29.59 -10.54 -24.44
CA LYS A 1176 -28.53 -10.91 -25.39
C LYS A 1176 -27.58 -11.97 -24.80
N ALA A 1177 -27.61 -12.20 -23.49
CA ALA A 1177 -26.71 -13.09 -22.77
C ALA A 1177 -26.96 -14.58 -23.11
N SER A 1178 -26.17 -15.12 -24.03
CA SER A 1178 -26.14 -16.57 -24.30
C SER A 1178 -24.72 -17.11 -24.41
N GLY A 1179 -24.50 -18.35 -23.97
CA GLY A 1179 -23.20 -19.02 -24.08
C GLY A 1179 -22.70 -19.13 -25.54
N LYS A 1180 -23.61 -19.18 -26.51
CA LYS A 1180 -23.25 -19.14 -27.95
C LYS A 1180 -22.67 -17.79 -28.35
N TYR A 1181 -23.31 -16.68 -27.94
CA TYR A 1181 -22.87 -15.33 -28.28
C TYR A 1181 -21.58 -14.95 -27.53
N LEU A 1182 -21.45 -15.32 -26.25
CA LEU A 1182 -20.18 -15.22 -25.50
C LEU A 1182 -19.05 -15.97 -26.21
N ASN A 1183 -19.29 -17.22 -26.62
CA ASN A 1183 -18.32 -18.00 -27.40
C ASN A 1183 -17.96 -17.30 -28.71
N GLU A 1184 -18.93 -16.79 -29.47
CA GLU A 1184 -18.69 -16.08 -30.72
C GLU A 1184 -17.79 -14.85 -30.54
N ILE A 1185 -18.07 -14.01 -29.53
CA ILE A 1185 -17.26 -12.83 -29.20
C ILE A 1185 -15.80 -13.20 -28.92
N TYR A 1186 -15.55 -14.14 -28.01
CA TYR A 1186 -14.18 -14.46 -27.58
C TYR A 1186 -13.42 -15.34 -28.57
N MET A 1187 -14.11 -16.19 -29.35
CA MET A 1187 -13.49 -16.88 -30.50
C MET A 1187 -13.12 -15.88 -31.61
N ASN A 1188 -13.94 -14.85 -31.86
CA ASN A 1188 -13.61 -13.77 -32.79
C ASN A 1188 -12.45 -12.91 -32.28
N ALA A 1189 -12.40 -12.62 -30.97
CA ALA A 1189 -11.28 -11.91 -30.34
C ALA A 1189 -9.94 -12.62 -30.61
N TRP A 1190 -9.90 -13.93 -30.42
CA TRP A 1190 -8.77 -14.79 -30.75
C TRP A 1190 -8.46 -14.77 -32.26
N LYS A 1191 -9.45 -15.06 -33.12
CA LYS A 1191 -9.27 -15.17 -34.58
C LYS A 1191 -8.75 -13.89 -35.24
N TYR A 1192 -9.20 -12.72 -34.78
CA TYR A 1192 -8.69 -11.43 -35.25
C TYR A 1192 -7.40 -10.98 -34.51
N GLY A 1193 -6.87 -11.78 -33.56
CA GLY A 1193 -5.58 -11.51 -32.93
C GLY A 1193 -5.58 -10.32 -31.97
N LEU A 1194 -6.62 -10.21 -31.13
CA LEU A 1194 -6.51 -9.43 -29.90
C LEU A 1194 -5.53 -10.10 -28.93
N LYS A 1195 -4.87 -9.31 -28.08
CA LYS A 1195 -4.01 -9.82 -26.99
C LYS A 1195 -4.78 -10.03 -25.69
N SER A 1196 -5.94 -9.39 -25.55
CA SER A 1196 -6.73 -9.35 -24.32
C SER A 1196 -8.18 -8.93 -24.53
N THR A 1197 -9.01 -9.34 -23.57
CA THR A 1197 -10.25 -8.66 -23.17
C THR A 1197 -10.19 -8.37 -21.67
N TYR A 1198 -10.94 -7.37 -21.19
CA TYR A 1198 -10.89 -6.89 -19.82
C TYR A 1198 -12.16 -7.25 -19.04
N TYR A 1199 -13.03 -6.30 -18.70
CA TYR A 1199 -14.29 -6.63 -18.01
C TYR A 1199 -15.37 -7.11 -18.97
N LEU A 1200 -16.05 -8.19 -18.58
CA LEU A 1200 -17.40 -8.49 -19.04
C LEU A 1200 -18.39 -7.73 -18.14
N ARG A 1201 -19.16 -6.82 -18.73
CA ARG A 1201 -20.14 -5.95 -18.06
C ARG A 1201 -21.56 -6.46 -18.36
N SER A 1202 -22.28 -6.83 -17.31
CA SER A 1202 -23.69 -7.27 -17.39
C SER A 1202 -24.63 -6.21 -16.79
N GLN A 1203 -25.75 -5.95 -17.46
CA GLN A 1203 -26.77 -5.00 -16.99
C GLN A 1203 -27.76 -5.68 -16.02
N SER A 1204 -28.12 -5.01 -14.91
CA SER A 1204 -29.16 -5.50 -13.96
C SER A 1204 -30.56 -5.48 -14.60
N PRO A 1205 -31.49 -6.40 -14.26
CA PRO A 1205 -32.89 -6.33 -14.68
C PRO A 1205 -33.60 -5.03 -14.23
N GLU A 1206 -33.08 -4.38 -13.19
CA GLU A 1206 -33.65 -3.18 -12.57
C GLU A 1206 -33.22 -1.88 -13.29
N ALA A 1207 -32.25 -1.97 -14.22
CA ALA A 1207 -31.64 -0.85 -14.94
C ALA A 1207 -32.40 -0.51 -16.25
N SER A 1208 -33.70 -0.23 -16.12
CA SER A 1208 -34.62 0.02 -17.25
C SER A 1208 -34.95 1.50 -17.50
N ASN A 1209 -34.22 2.43 -16.88
CA ASN A 1209 -34.44 3.87 -17.02
C ASN A 1209 -33.44 4.52 -17.99
N ASP A 1210 -33.89 5.55 -18.72
CA ASP A 1210 -33.03 6.35 -19.63
C ASP A 1210 -31.91 7.12 -18.91
N ILE A 1211 -32.01 7.29 -17.59
CA ILE A 1211 -31.03 8.00 -16.75
C ILE A 1211 -30.75 7.13 -15.52
N GLU A 1212 -29.47 6.93 -15.20
CA GLU A 1212 -29.00 5.97 -14.19
C GLU A 1212 -27.79 6.50 -13.41
N ASP A 1213 -27.58 5.94 -12.22
CA ASP A 1213 -26.41 6.18 -11.39
C ASP A 1213 -25.31 5.17 -11.69
N ARG A 1214 -24.16 5.70 -12.11
CA ARG A 1214 -22.99 4.93 -12.51
C ARG A 1214 -22.38 4.07 -11.39
N SER A 1215 -22.68 4.39 -10.13
CA SER A 1215 -22.23 3.60 -8.98
C SER A 1215 -22.77 2.16 -9.01
N GLN A 1216 -23.83 1.89 -9.76
CA GLN A 1216 -24.57 0.63 -9.70
C GLN A 1216 -24.13 -0.40 -10.75
N GLU A 1217 -23.19 -0.04 -11.64
CA GLU A 1217 -22.78 -0.84 -12.80
C GLU A 1217 -22.11 -2.19 -12.49
N CYS A 1218 -21.36 -2.33 -11.38
CA CYS A 1218 -20.74 -3.61 -11.02
C CYS A 1218 -20.22 -3.66 -9.57
N VAL A 1219 -20.84 -4.50 -8.73
CA VAL A 1219 -20.40 -4.78 -7.35
C VAL A 1219 -18.98 -5.37 -7.29
N GLY A 1220 -18.54 -6.07 -8.34
CA GLY A 1220 -17.19 -6.66 -8.45
C GLY A 1220 -16.08 -5.67 -8.88
N CYS A 1221 -16.42 -4.39 -9.09
CA CYS A 1221 -15.47 -3.33 -9.50
C CYS A 1221 -15.32 -2.21 -8.45
N GLN A 1222 -15.90 -2.37 -7.27
CA GLN A 1222 -15.88 -1.42 -6.14
C GLN A 1222 -15.30 -2.07 -4.89
#